data_AF-Q116M8-F1
#
_entry.id   AF-Q116M8-F1
#
_cell.length_a   1.000
_cell.length_b   1.000
_cell.length_c   1.000
_cell.angle_alpha   90.00
_cell.angle_beta   90.00
_cell.angle_gamma   90.00
#
_symmetry.space_group_name_H-M   'P 1'
#
loop_
_entity.id
_entity.type
_entity.pdbx_description
1 polymer ?
#
loop_
_entity_poly.entity_id
_entity_poly.type
_entity_poly.pdbx_seq_one_letter_code
_entity_poly.pdbx_strand_id
1 'polypeptide(L)'
;MTGTQVNKSYVLVLPKLKRDSDVKSSDTPGKWEAQPAKAFQDVASSLDYQAPGEMKSVSSVPTMWARPLSMEMALHNPYYPIRDKMVQQWQGMLAAVALAEVRRFPITAQFLDLGLEKDQNPFARSLYELLPDPVNALYALETKNPWQDIYIFLWYGILVGLTTPSTIVAPSEEGKWNGLPWWNKLTGQLESPQPHLNVSEKALLWRWLENLRGILGDTSYEGQAEAIDAIGGLLDDFQNSLGPRPMDQGLSLSNNPQFFGVAINRGVLEGINRPVKAEAQSSWVRLVPSKNKGQVKPLLIIDQNISSAWGKPPQDIWIHEEQTLASLQIQDLREKKITWPDVEWKESKDLFMEEFRFVDQEDALPGAFLPPGTKLIFQGKSITPLIPINPILLDYFTPEDLIAKVEFAQINSSDGPQVRVTLDLPLSGMKDDPRQPQNYRISKDYPIEDKNALPEVPVLEVWPNFLADGWRSYYAFYYDAEFGEDTFQVFLPEAKDRHPFIDGRGAYQITHLEEFPSFIECQDSSGSPIGLILLKSPEKIRLGERWKVGVDFGTSFTNIYVNSNGLSEPLKLENLHLKVTEVLTETRRPVLFEYFVPESFIPTDKPLPLSSVLTTRGKPNKTENLDFPIIDGRIYIPDRNRFEPLRGWIETDLKWKNYHPNKLFLKHLALHVSAVAAKEGVKQIQWCISYPTAFSRRDKNRYAKT
;
A
#
# COMPACT_ATOMS: atom_id res chain seq x y z
N MET A 1 14.24 -90.53 2.56
CA MET A 1 15.34 -89.73 3.13
C MET A 1 15.48 -88.50 2.26
N THR A 2 15.33 -87.26 2.69
CA THR A 2 15.22 -86.65 4.03
C THR A 2 14.50 -85.32 3.82
N GLY A 3 13.38 -85.13 4.52
CA GLY A 3 12.65 -83.86 4.54
C GLY A 3 13.39 -82.84 5.39
N THR A 4 13.60 -81.65 4.84
CA THR A 4 14.18 -80.52 5.54
C THR A 4 13.09 -79.89 6.42
N GLN A 5 13.23 -80.07 7.74
CA GLN A 5 12.37 -79.42 8.73
C GLN A 5 12.52 -77.90 8.64
N VAL A 6 11.41 -77.22 8.34
CA VAL A 6 11.25 -75.80 8.59
C VAL A 6 11.18 -75.61 10.11
N ASN A 7 12.21 -75.02 10.68
CA ASN A 7 12.26 -74.66 12.09
C ASN A 7 11.26 -73.50 12.30
N LYS A 8 10.05 -73.80 12.77
CA LYS A 8 9.08 -72.80 13.22
C LYS A 8 9.66 -72.14 14.47
N SER A 9 10.25 -70.95 14.32
CA SER A 9 10.55 -70.09 15.46
C SER A 9 9.21 -69.65 16.07
N TYR A 10 8.94 -70.12 17.29
CA TYR A 10 7.88 -69.56 18.11
C TYR A 10 8.25 -68.11 18.43
N VAL A 11 7.50 -67.15 17.88
CA VAL A 11 7.57 -65.76 18.33
C VAL A 11 6.79 -65.68 19.63
N LEU A 12 7.50 -65.57 20.75
CA LEU A 12 6.88 -65.20 22.02
C LEU A 12 6.30 -63.79 21.87
N VAL A 13 5.00 -63.63 22.19
CA VAL A 13 4.24 -62.37 22.08
C VAL A 13 4.56 -61.41 23.25
N LEU A 14 5.58 -61.72 24.06
CA LEU A 14 6.00 -60.90 25.18
C LEU A 14 7.08 -59.91 24.71
N PRO A 15 7.06 -58.64 25.19
CA PRO A 15 8.12 -57.69 24.93
C PRO A 15 9.47 -58.26 25.36
N LYS A 16 10.55 -57.94 24.64
CA LYS A 16 11.90 -58.34 25.02
C LYS A 16 12.27 -57.66 26.34
N LEU A 17 13.32 -58.10 27.02
CA LEU A 17 13.89 -57.33 28.13
C LEU A 17 14.96 -56.38 27.60
N LYS A 18 15.09 -55.18 28.20
CA LYS A 18 16.17 -54.23 27.93
C LYS A 18 17.52 -54.88 28.26
N ARG A 19 18.61 -54.39 27.65
CA ARG A 19 19.96 -54.96 27.84
C ARG A 19 20.49 -54.81 29.26
N ASP A 20 19.99 -53.83 29.99
CA ASP A 20 20.28 -53.47 31.37
C ASP A 20 19.16 -53.91 32.35
N SER A 21 18.38 -54.92 31.97
CA SER A 21 17.26 -55.45 32.77
C SER A 21 17.66 -55.93 34.16
N ASP A 22 16.92 -55.47 35.16
CA ASP A 22 16.98 -55.94 36.55
C ASP A 22 16.34 -57.33 36.74
N VAL A 23 15.56 -57.79 35.75
CA VAL A 23 14.95 -59.13 35.71
C VAL A 23 15.90 -60.13 35.09
N LYS A 24 16.14 -61.24 35.79
CA LYS A 24 16.88 -62.40 35.29
C LYS A 24 15.92 -63.54 34.99
N SER A 25 16.11 -64.19 33.85
CA SER A 25 15.40 -65.42 33.49
C SER A 25 15.70 -66.51 34.52
N SER A 26 14.69 -67.27 34.95
CA SER A 26 14.91 -68.49 35.72
C SER A 26 15.67 -69.51 34.87
N ASP A 27 16.59 -70.24 35.50
CA ASP A 27 17.40 -71.29 34.86
C ASP A 27 16.55 -72.48 34.35
N THR A 28 15.28 -72.56 34.75
CA THR A 28 14.39 -73.68 34.39
C THR A 28 13.03 -73.20 33.86
N PRO A 29 12.66 -73.51 32.61
CA PRO A 29 11.34 -73.17 32.07
C PRO A 29 10.20 -73.78 32.90
N GLY A 30 9.16 -72.99 33.18
CA GLY A 30 7.94 -73.43 33.87
C GLY A 30 8.02 -73.48 35.41
N LYS A 31 9.12 -73.02 36.00
CA LYS A 31 9.28 -72.92 37.46
C LYS A 31 8.68 -71.62 37.99
N TRP A 32 7.72 -71.72 38.90
CA TRP A 32 7.18 -70.58 39.64
C TRP A 32 8.07 -70.27 40.84
N GLU A 33 8.62 -69.06 40.90
CA GLU A 33 9.41 -68.59 42.04
C GLU A 33 8.71 -67.42 42.72
N ALA A 34 8.69 -67.43 44.05
CA ALA A 34 8.14 -66.34 44.83
C ALA A 34 9.07 -65.12 44.72
N GLN A 35 8.52 -63.99 44.29
CA GLN A 35 9.26 -62.74 44.09
C GLN A 35 8.78 -61.65 45.07
N PRO A 36 9.67 -60.77 45.55
CA PRO A 36 9.28 -59.63 46.38
C PRO A 36 8.44 -58.62 45.58
N ALA A 37 7.68 -57.77 46.26
CA ALA A 37 6.78 -56.79 45.61
C ALA A 37 7.49 -55.89 44.58
N LYS A 38 8.78 -55.58 44.81
CA LYS A 38 9.62 -54.81 43.87
C LYS A 38 9.75 -55.47 42.50
N ALA A 39 9.63 -56.79 42.41
CA ALA A 39 9.84 -57.53 41.16
C ALA A 39 8.83 -57.14 40.06
N PHE A 40 7.63 -56.69 40.41
CA PHE A 40 6.69 -56.16 39.41
C PHE A 40 7.19 -54.85 38.79
N GLN A 41 7.84 -54.01 39.60
CA GLN A 41 8.44 -52.76 39.18
C GLN A 41 9.71 -53.01 38.36
N ASP A 42 10.52 -53.98 38.78
CA ASP A 42 11.71 -54.44 38.05
C ASP A 42 11.32 -55.03 36.68
N VAL A 43 10.23 -55.80 36.59
CA VAL A 43 9.69 -56.27 35.30
C VAL A 43 9.19 -55.11 34.45
N ALA A 44 8.40 -54.20 35.01
CA ALA A 44 7.87 -53.07 34.25
C ALA A 44 8.99 -52.16 33.71
N SER A 45 10.03 -51.88 34.51
CA SER A 45 11.17 -51.05 34.10
C SER A 45 12.08 -51.75 33.08
N SER A 46 12.10 -53.09 33.09
CA SER A 46 13.00 -53.93 32.28
C SER A 46 12.43 -54.35 30.93
N LEU A 47 11.15 -54.10 30.61
CA LEU A 47 10.58 -54.45 29.31
C LEU A 47 11.04 -53.48 28.20
N ASP A 48 11.52 -54.05 27.10
CA ASP A 48 11.87 -53.41 25.82
C ASP A 48 10.65 -53.45 24.90
N TYR A 49 10.00 -52.30 24.77
CA TYR A 49 8.74 -52.11 24.05
C TYR A 49 8.92 -51.88 22.54
N GLN A 50 10.09 -52.13 21.95
CA GLN A 50 10.28 -52.07 20.49
C GLN A 50 9.60 -53.25 19.77
N ALA A 51 8.28 -53.17 19.59
CA ALA A 51 7.57 -53.98 18.60
C ALA A 51 7.78 -53.37 17.19
N PRO A 52 8.22 -54.15 16.18
CA PRO A 52 8.35 -53.63 14.82
C PRO A 52 6.97 -53.47 14.17
N GLY A 53 6.60 -52.23 13.80
CA GLY A 53 5.63 -52.00 12.73
C GLY A 53 4.29 -51.32 13.05
N GLU A 54 3.95 -50.97 14.29
CA GLU A 54 2.73 -50.20 14.58
C GLU A 54 2.98 -49.04 15.57
N MET A 55 2.75 -47.81 15.11
CA MET A 55 2.55 -46.65 15.98
C MET A 55 1.18 -46.82 16.66
N LYS A 56 1.14 -47.41 17.86
CA LYS A 56 -0.07 -47.41 18.69
C LYS A 56 -0.12 -46.11 19.49
N SER A 57 -1.17 -45.31 19.25
CA SER A 57 -1.58 -44.24 20.18
C SER A 57 -1.79 -44.86 21.55
N VAL A 58 -1.28 -44.22 22.59
CA VAL A 58 -1.33 -44.70 23.97
C VAL A 58 -2.80 -44.81 24.42
N SER A 59 -3.32 -46.03 24.50
CA SER A 59 -4.63 -46.33 25.09
C SER A 59 -4.43 -46.56 26.59
N SER A 60 -5.21 -45.88 27.44
CA SER A 60 -5.29 -46.06 28.92
C SER A 60 -4.54 -45.04 29.81
N VAL A 61 -4.69 -43.75 29.52
CA VAL A 61 -4.59 -42.65 30.52
C VAL A 61 -5.90 -41.87 30.43
N PRO A 62 -6.49 -41.32 31.51
CA PRO A 62 -7.66 -40.45 31.39
C PRO A 62 -7.41 -39.40 30.30
N THR A 63 -8.37 -39.26 29.37
CA THR A 63 -8.19 -38.67 28.03
C THR A 63 -7.54 -37.28 27.98
N MET A 64 -7.60 -36.50 29.07
CA MET A 64 -7.03 -35.15 29.12
C MET A 64 -5.58 -35.07 29.61
N TRP A 65 -5.19 -35.91 30.58
CA TRP A 65 -3.80 -35.94 31.08
C TRP A 65 -2.88 -36.79 30.20
N ALA A 66 -3.46 -37.62 29.33
CA ALA A 66 -2.73 -38.51 28.42
C ALA A 66 -1.67 -37.78 27.60
N ARG A 67 -2.04 -36.64 26.99
CA ARG A 67 -1.12 -35.88 26.14
C ARG A 67 -0.01 -35.17 26.93
N PRO A 68 -0.30 -34.40 28.00
CA PRO A 68 0.73 -33.86 28.89
C PRO A 68 1.68 -34.91 29.47
N LEU A 69 1.15 -36.05 29.92
CA LEU A 69 1.97 -37.12 30.49
C LEU A 69 2.79 -37.85 29.43
N SER A 70 2.26 -38.04 28.21
CA SER A 70 3.05 -38.58 27.10
C SER A 70 4.19 -37.65 26.72
N MET A 71 3.96 -36.34 26.75
CA MET A 71 5.01 -35.33 26.56
C MET A 71 6.06 -35.42 27.68
N GLU A 72 5.63 -35.49 28.94
CA GLU A 72 6.53 -35.68 30.08
C GLU A 72 7.39 -36.94 29.90
N MET A 73 6.78 -38.08 29.60
CA MET A 73 7.51 -39.32 29.34
C MET A 73 8.53 -39.17 28.21
N ALA A 74 8.18 -38.48 27.13
CA ALA A 74 9.08 -38.30 26.00
C ALA A 74 10.24 -37.35 26.29
N LEU A 75 10.00 -36.27 27.04
CA LEU A 75 11.03 -35.27 27.33
C LEU A 75 11.98 -35.75 28.44
N HIS A 76 11.50 -36.53 29.41
CA HIS A 76 12.31 -37.05 30.52
C HIS A 76 12.95 -38.42 30.23
N ASN A 77 12.49 -39.17 29.22
CA ASN A 77 13.08 -40.47 28.84
C ASN A 77 13.74 -40.43 27.45
N PRO A 78 15.08 -40.51 27.36
CA PRO A 78 15.79 -40.46 26.08
C PRO A 78 15.47 -41.64 25.14
N TYR A 79 14.94 -42.75 25.66
CA TYR A 79 14.61 -43.96 24.89
C TYR A 79 13.13 -44.03 24.47
N TYR A 80 12.35 -42.97 24.66
CA TYR A 80 10.92 -42.99 24.32
C TYR A 80 10.70 -43.07 22.79
N PRO A 81 9.87 -43.99 22.26
CA PRO A 81 9.80 -44.29 20.82
C PRO A 81 9.46 -43.12 19.89
N ILE A 82 8.76 -42.10 20.38
CA ILE A 82 8.36 -40.91 19.61
C ILE A 82 8.98 -39.61 20.15
N ARG A 83 10.09 -39.73 20.91
CA ARG A 83 10.78 -38.61 21.55
C ARG A 83 11.06 -37.47 20.59
N ASP A 84 11.72 -37.74 19.47
CA ASP A 84 12.13 -36.69 18.54
C ASP A 84 10.94 -35.87 18.03
N LYS A 85 9.82 -36.53 17.71
CA LYS A 85 8.60 -35.85 17.27
C LYS A 85 8.01 -34.97 18.38
N MET A 86 8.05 -35.42 19.63
CA MET A 86 7.54 -34.66 20.77
C MET A 86 8.44 -33.48 21.12
N VAL A 87 9.75 -33.64 21.06
CA VAL A 87 10.72 -32.54 21.23
C VAL A 87 10.50 -31.46 20.18
N GLN A 88 10.32 -31.83 18.90
CA GLN A 88 10.04 -30.85 17.84
C GLN A 88 8.75 -30.08 18.08
N GLN A 89 7.67 -30.77 18.48
CA GLN A 89 6.40 -30.11 18.78
C GLN A 89 6.51 -29.16 19.99
N TRP A 90 7.24 -29.57 21.02
CA TRP A 90 7.53 -28.75 22.20
C TRP A 90 8.33 -27.50 21.83
N GLN A 91 9.41 -27.64 21.05
CA GLN A 91 10.19 -26.52 20.52
C GLN A 91 9.33 -25.58 19.66
N GLY A 92 8.47 -26.14 18.81
CA GLY A 92 7.56 -25.38 17.95
C GLY A 92 6.57 -24.53 18.76
N MET A 93 6.03 -25.05 19.86
CA MET A 93 5.13 -24.28 20.73
C MET A 93 5.89 -23.21 21.52
N LEU A 94 7.09 -23.52 22.05
CA LEU A 94 7.93 -22.52 22.72
C LEU A 94 8.30 -21.36 21.79
N ALA A 95 8.68 -21.64 20.54
CA ALA A 95 8.97 -20.60 19.56
C ALA A 95 7.74 -19.74 19.23
N ALA A 96 6.55 -20.35 19.16
CA ALA A 96 5.30 -19.61 18.93
C ALA A 96 4.98 -18.67 20.11
N VAL A 97 5.20 -19.12 21.35
CA VAL A 97 5.03 -18.28 22.54
C VAL A 97 6.08 -17.16 22.58
N ALA A 98 7.35 -17.49 22.37
CA ALA A 98 8.46 -16.53 22.45
C ALA A 98 8.37 -15.41 21.40
N LEU A 99 7.98 -15.75 20.16
CA LEU A 99 7.92 -14.80 19.03
C LEU A 99 6.52 -14.21 18.83
N ALA A 100 5.60 -14.41 19.79
CA ALA A 100 4.19 -14.02 19.64
C ALA A 100 3.99 -12.54 19.30
N GLU A 101 4.77 -11.64 19.90
CA GLU A 101 4.70 -10.20 19.63
C GLU A 101 5.37 -9.85 18.29
N VAL A 102 6.62 -10.30 18.08
CA VAL A 102 7.40 -10.08 16.84
C VAL A 102 6.63 -10.51 15.59
N ARG A 103 5.96 -11.67 15.65
CA ARG A 103 5.20 -12.23 14.53
C ARG A 103 3.70 -11.93 14.59
N ARG A 104 3.24 -11.23 15.63
CA ARG A 104 1.81 -10.98 15.93
C ARG A 104 0.96 -12.24 15.83
N PHE A 105 1.45 -13.32 16.42
CA PHE A 105 0.68 -14.55 16.45
C PHE A 105 -0.61 -14.36 17.26
N PRO A 106 -1.75 -14.90 16.79
CA PRO A 106 -3.06 -14.76 17.40
C PRO A 106 -3.22 -15.71 18.59
N ILE A 107 -2.18 -15.82 19.40
CA ILE A 107 -2.10 -16.71 20.56
C ILE A 107 -2.55 -15.96 21.82
N THR A 108 -3.50 -16.54 22.53
CA THR A 108 -3.96 -16.06 23.84
C THR A 108 -3.95 -17.21 24.84
N ALA A 109 -4.16 -16.90 26.11
CA ALA A 109 -4.22 -17.86 27.20
C ALA A 109 -5.44 -17.62 28.09
N GLN A 110 -5.97 -18.69 28.66
CA GLN A 110 -6.98 -18.68 29.70
C GLN A 110 -6.45 -19.42 30.93
N PHE A 111 -6.72 -18.89 32.12
CA PHE A 111 -6.31 -19.52 33.37
C PHE A 111 -7.43 -20.42 33.92
N LEU A 112 -7.08 -21.64 34.31
CA LEU A 112 -7.96 -22.62 34.94
C LEU A 112 -7.34 -23.07 36.26
N ASP A 113 -8.05 -22.82 37.37
CA ASP A 113 -7.74 -23.35 38.71
C ASP A 113 -8.68 -24.53 39.00
N LEU A 114 -8.18 -25.76 38.85
CA LEU A 114 -8.96 -26.97 39.08
C LEU A 114 -9.42 -27.10 40.54
N GLY A 115 -8.68 -26.53 41.49
CA GLY A 115 -9.04 -26.56 42.91
C GLY A 115 -10.32 -25.79 43.21
N LEU A 116 -10.57 -24.69 42.48
CA LEU A 116 -11.81 -23.90 42.58
C LEU A 116 -12.96 -24.48 41.74
N GLU A 117 -12.65 -25.07 40.59
CA GLU A 117 -13.65 -25.57 39.65
C GLU A 117 -14.19 -26.96 40.02
N LYS A 118 -13.46 -27.75 40.81
CA LYS A 118 -13.87 -29.13 41.19
C LYS A 118 -15.24 -29.21 41.85
N ASP A 119 -15.66 -28.16 42.56
CA ASP A 119 -16.94 -28.15 43.28
C ASP A 119 -18.09 -27.63 42.41
N GLN A 120 -17.78 -27.05 41.25
CA GLN A 120 -18.74 -26.42 40.34
C GLN A 120 -19.02 -27.25 39.09
N ASN A 121 -18.06 -28.08 38.65
CA ASN A 121 -18.17 -28.83 37.41
C ASN A 121 -17.76 -30.31 37.60
N PRO A 122 -18.64 -31.30 37.30
CA PRO A 122 -18.32 -32.73 37.43
C PRO A 122 -17.11 -33.19 36.61
N PHE A 123 -16.85 -32.54 35.48
CA PHE A 123 -15.67 -32.81 34.66
C PHE A 123 -14.39 -32.28 35.34
N ALA A 124 -14.42 -31.05 35.85
CA ALA A 124 -13.30 -30.49 36.61
C ALA A 124 -13.01 -31.31 37.87
N ARG A 125 -14.05 -31.81 38.56
CA ARG A 125 -13.90 -32.74 39.68
C ARG A 125 -13.15 -34.00 39.29
N SER A 126 -13.52 -34.60 38.16
CA SER A 126 -12.86 -35.80 37.66
C SER A 126 -11.39 -35.54 37.32
N LEU A 127 -11.07 -34.38 36.74
CA LEU A 127 -9.69 -33.97 36.46
C LEU A 127 -8.89 -33.76 37.75
N TYR A 128 -9.51 -33.16 38.76
CA TYR A 128 -8.91 -32.92 40.07
C TYR A 128 -8.63 -34.24 40.82
N GLU A 129 -9.56 -35.18 40.81
CA GLU A 129 -9.40 -36.50 41.44
C GLU A 129 -8.33 -37.36 40.75
N LEU A 130 -7.97 -37.03 39.50
CA LEU A 130 -6.99 -37.74 38.66
C LEU A 130 -5.73 -36.90 38.39
N LEU A 131 -5.42 -35.94 39.27
CA LEU A 131 -4.21 -35.12 39.12
C LEU A 131 -2.96 -36.00 39.07
N PRO A 132 -2.01 -35.70 38.16
CA PRO A 132 -0.73 -36.39 38.17
C PRO A 132 0.07 -36.14 39.45
N ASP A 133 0.89 -37.13 39.81
CA ASP A 133 1.88 -36.99 40.85
C ASP A 133 2.99 -36.03 40.39
N PRO A 134 3.40 -35.04 41.21
CA PRO A 134 4.39 -34.02 40.82
C PRO A 134 5.83 -34.55 40.90
N VAL A 135 6.09 -35.78 40.47
CA VAL A 135 7.41 -36.44 40.56
C VAL A 135 8.45 -35.76 39.65
N ASN A 136 8.00 -35.22 38.51
CA ASN A 136 8.82 -34.47 37.56
C ASN A 136 8.49 -32.97 37.54
N ALA A 137 7.96 -32.42 38.64
CA ALA A 137 7.58 -31.01 38.69
C ALA A 137 8.79 -30.09 38.70
N LEU A 138 8.77 -29.06 37.84
CA LEU A 138 9.80 -28.04 37.70
C LEU A 138 9.67 -26.92 38.75
N TYR A 139 8.56 -26.89 39.50
CA TYR A 139 8.31 -25.98 40.60
C TYR A 139 7.29 -26.56 41.59
N ALA A 140 7.32 -26.08 42.82
CA ALA A 140 6.32 -26.36 43.85
C ALA A 140 5.39 -25.15 44.07
N LEU A 141 4.22 -25.41 44.66
CA LEU A 141 3.32 -24.38 45.18
C LEU A 141 3.05 -24.71 46.66
N GLU A 142 3.18 -23.72 47.55
CA GLU A 142 3.19 -23.93 49.02
C GLU A 142 2.00 -24.75 49.55
N THR A 143 0.81 -24.62 48.93
CA THR A 143 -0.43 -25.18 49.47
C THR A 143 -1.22 -26.04 48.49
N LYS A 144 -0.70 -26.31 47.28
CA LYS A 144 -1.44 -27.08 46.27
C LYS A 144 -0.55 -27.83 45.28
N ASN A 145 -1.09 -28.89 44.68
CA ASN A 145 -0.40 -29.60 43.60
C ASN A 145 -0.26 -28.64 42.39
N PRO A 146 0.95 -28.43 41.83
CA PRO A 146 1.18 -27.59 40.66
C PRO A 146 0.29 -27.90 39.44
N TRP A 147 -0.14 -29.16 39.29
CA TRP A 147 -1.06 -29.58 38.23
C TRP A 147 -2.48 -29.00 38.35
N GLN A 148 -2.82 -28.34 39.47
CA GLN A 148 -4.11 -27.67 39.64
C GLN A 148 -4.22 -26.37 38.84
N ASP A 149 -3.09 -25.72 38.55
CA ASP A 149 -3.05 -24.42 37.88
C ASP A 149 -2.61 -24.57 36.43
N ILE A 150 -3.55 -24.43 35.51
CA ILE A 150 -3.33 -24.66 34.07
C ILE A 150 -3.61 -23.39 33.30
N TYR A 151 -2.67 -22.98 32.46
CA TYR A 151 -2.91 -21.99 31.43
C TYR A 151 -3.16 -22.69 30.11
N ILE A 152 -4.31 -22.43 29.51
CA ILE A 152 -4.76 -23.04 28.26
C ILE A 152 -4.51 -22.04 27.13
N PHE A 153 -3.69 -22.42 26.15
CA PHE A 153 -3.39 -21.58 25.00
C PHE A 153 -4.42 -21.77 23.88
N LEU A 154 -4.83 -20.66 23.29
CA LEU A 154 -5.78 -20.59 22.19
C LEU A 154 -5.14 -19.88 20.99
N TRP A 155 -5.41 -20.38 19.78
CA TRP A 155 -5.04 -19.77 18.50
C TRP A 155 -6.30 -19.35 17.76
N TYR A 156 -6.49 -18.05 17.54
CA TYR A 156 -7.79 -17.50 17.07
C TYR A 156 -8.99 -18.00 17.91
N GLY A 157 -8.80 -18.15 19.23
CA GLY A 157 -9.84 -18.64 20.15
C GLY A 157 -10.07 -20.16 20.12
N ILE A 158 -9.28 -20.93 19.37
CA ILE A 158 -9.34 -22.41 19.33
C ILE A 158 -8.21 -22.98 20.19
N LEU A 159 -8.51 -23.99 21.02
CA LEU A 159 -7.54 -24.66 21.88
C LEU A 159 -6.38 -25.27 21.08
N VAL A 160 -5.14 -24.94 21.45
CA VAL A 160 -3.94 -25.44 20.76
C VAL A 160 -2.88 -26.03 21.69
N GLY A 161 -2.97 -25.81 22.99
CA GLY A 161 -2.06 -26.41 23.97
C GLY A 161 -2.33 -25.90 25.38
N LEU A 162 -1.50 -26.31 26.32
CA LEU A 162 -1.58 -25.88 27.71
C LEU A 162 -0.19 -25.81 28.35
N THR A 163 -0.09 -25.17 29.51
CA THR A 163 1.11 -25.24 30.35
C THR A 163 1.09 -26.47 31.24
N THR A 164 2.26 -27.04 31.51
CA THR A 164 2.42 -28.16 32.44
C THR A 164 3.50 -27.83 33.47
N PRO A 165 3.39 -28.35 34.71
CA PRO A 165 4.44 -28.17 35.69
C PRO A 165 5.68 -29.01 35.41
N SER A 166 5.64 -30.01 34.53
CA SER A 166 6.76 -30.91 34.23
C SER A 166 7.48 -30.65 32.90
N THR A 167 6.87 -29.91 31.98
CA THR A 167 7.44 -29.63 30.64
C THR A 167 7.29 -28.17 30.20
N ILE A 168 6.82 -27.26 31.06
CA ILE A 168 6.50 -25.85 30.77
C ILE A 168 5.27 -25.71 29.86
N VAL A 169 5.30 -26.31 28.66
CA VAL A 169 4.21 -26.35 27.69
C VAL A 169 3.95 -27.77 27.17
N ALA A 170 2.71 -28.04 26.77
CA ALA A 170 2.29 -29.24 26.08
C ALA A 170 1.34 -28.87 24.93
N PRO A 171 1.77 -28.97 23.65
CA PRO A 171 0.88 -28.75 22.52
C PRO A 171 -0.18 -29.86 22.43
N SER A 172 -1.40 -29.44 22.07
CA SER A 172 -2.52 -30.35 21.80
C SER A 172 -2.20 -31.23 20.59
N GLU A 173 -2.62 -32.48 20.64
CA GLU A 173 -2.46 -33.44 19.53
C GLU A 173 -3.27 -33.02 18.29
N GLU A 174 -4.43 -32.40 18.50
CA GLU A 174 -5.32 -31.91 17.44
C GLU A 174 -5.29 -30.38 17.29
N GLY A 175 -4.25 -29.73 17.84
CA GLY A 175 -4.10 -28.28 17.80
C GLY A 175 -4.00 -27.73 16.38
N LYS A 176 -4.85 -26.77 16.02
CA LYS A 176 -4.86 -26.13 14.69
C LYS A 176 -4.16 -24.78 14.72
N TRP A 177 -2.92 -24.73 14.25
CA TRP A 177 -2.09 -23.52 14.24
C TRP A 177 -2.11 -22.82 12.86
N ASN A 178 -3.31 -22.48 12.38
CA ASN A 178 -3.49 -21.87 11.05
C ASN A 178 -2.64 -20.60 10.89
N GLY A 179 -1.74 -20.61 9.90
CA GLY A 179 -0.86 -19.48 9.58
C GLY A 179 0.50 -19.52 10.28
N LEU A 180 0.76 -20.49 11.16
CA LEU A 180 2.08 -20.73 11.74
C LEU A 180 2.98 -21.45 10.71
N PRO A 181 4.19 -20.94 10.39
CA PRO A 181 5.02 -21.52 9.32
C PRO A 181 5.48 -22.96 9.55
N TRP A 182 5.70 -23.35 10.80
CA TRP A 182 6.12 -24.70 11.20
C TRP A 182 4.96 -25.58 11.68
N TRP A 183 3.73 -25.28 11.25
CA TRP A 183 2.60 -26.18 11.43
C TRP A 183 2.30 -26.92 10.13
N ASN A 184 2.46 -28.24 10.17
CA ASN A 184 2.24 -29.08 9.01
C ASN A 184 0.76 -29.44 8.90
N LYS A 185 0.08 -28.84 7.92
CA LYS A 185 -1.36 -29.08 7.65
C LYS A 185 -1.68 -30.53 7.28
N LEU A 186 -0.74 -31.28 6.72
CA LEU A 186 -0.95 -32.67 6.29
C LEU A 186 -0.88 -33.64 7.47
N THR A 187 0.07 -33.42 8.39
CA THR A 187 0.23 -34.28 9.57
C THR A 187 -0.56 -33.79 10.78
N GLY A 188 -1.00 -32.52 10.77
CA GLY A 188 -1.68 -31.87 11.90
C GLY A 188 -0.74 -31.50 13.05
N GLN A 189 0.58 -31.63 12.88
CA GLN A 189 1.57 -31.50 13.95
C GLN A 189 2.46 -30.28 13.78
N LEU A 190 2.99 -29.78 14.91
CA LEU A 190 4.08 -28.80 14.91
C LEU A 190 5.40 -29.49 14.53
N GLU A 191 6.20 -28.80 13.74
CA GLU A 191 7.54 -29.21 13.34
C GLU A 191 8.60 -28.31 14.00
N SER A 192 9.86 -28.66 13.78
CA SER A 192 11.03 -27.87 14.19
C SER A 192 10.92 -26.43 13.66
N PRO A 193 10.96 -25.38 14.50
CA PRO A 193 10.83 -24.00 14.04
C PRO A 193 12.07 -23.48 13.29
N GLN A 194 13.26 -24.03 13.57
CA GLN A 194 14.57 -23.56 13.10
C GLN A 194 14.67 -23.30 11.58
N PRO A 195 14.09 -24.13 10.68
CA PRO A 195 14.10 -23.87 9.24
C PRO A 195 13.27 -22.66 8.80
N HIS A 196 12.36 -22.19 9.65
CA HIS A 196 11.40 -21.14 9.36
C HIS A 196 11.77 -19.77 9.97
N LEU A 197 12.82 -19.74 10.80
CA LEU A 197 13.29 -18.53 11.48
C LEU A 197 14.44 -17.86 10.71
N ASN A 198 14.40 -16.53 10.62
CA ASN A 198 15.53 -15.74 10.10
C ASN A 198 16.65 -15.60 11.15
N VAL A 199 17.77 -14.97 10.79
CA VAL A 199 18.93 -14.81 11.68
C VAL A 199 18.59 -13.98 12.93
N SER A 200 17.81 -12.92 12.78
CA SER A 200 17.39 -12.06 13.88
C SER A 200 16.50 -12.81 14.86
N GLU A 201 15.50 -13.54 14.36
CA GLU A 201 14.57 -14.35 15.14
C GLU A 201 15.26 -15.49 15.86
N LYS A 202 16.23 -16.14 15.21
CA LYS A 202 17.09 -17.14 15.87
C LYS A 202 17.85 -16.52 17.03
N ALA A 203 18.42 -15.33 16.85
CA ALA A 203 19.13 -14.62 17.91
C ALA A 203 18.20 -14.19 19.07
N LEU A 204 17.02 -13.66 18.74
CA LEU A 204 16.00 -13.28 19.71
C LEU A 204 15.46 -14.47 20.49
N LEU A 205 15.12 -15.56 19.81
CA LEU A 205 14.66 -16.80 20.43
C LEU A 205 15.77 -17.41 21.29
N TRP A 206 17.02 -17.39 20.84
CA TRP A 206 18.17 -17.87 21.61
C TRP A 206 18.29 -17.12 22.95
N ARG A 207 18.16 -15.78 22.93
CA ARG A 207 18.19 -14.94 24.12
C ARG A 207 16.98 -15.16 25.03
N TRP A 208 15.81 -15.35 24.45
CA TRP A 208 14.60 -15.66 25.22
C TRP A 208 14.72 -17.02 25.94
N LEU A 209 15.27 -18.03 25.26
CA LEU A 209 15.56 -19.34 25.85
C LEU A 209 16.64 -19.25 26.95
N GLU A 210 17.63 -18.36 26.81
CA GLU A 210 18.67 -18.11 27.84
C GLU A 210 18.02 -17.57 29.11
N ASN A 211 17.10 -16.63 28.97
CA ASN A 211 16.30 -16.12 30.08
C ASN A 211 15.42 -17.21 30.71
N LEU A 212 14.73 -18.01 29.89
CA LEU A 212 13.89 -19.11 30.37
C LEU A 212 14.72 -20.17 31.12
N ARG A 213 15.92 -20.50 30.63
CA ARG A 213 16.87 -21.42 31.28
C ARG A 213 17.34 -20.89 32.62
N GLY A 214 17.58 -19.58 32.72
CA GLY A 214 17.92 -18.90 33.97
C GLY A 214 16.80 -18.99 35.02
N ILE A 215 15.55 -18.74 34.61
CA ILE A 215 14.36 -18.85 35.48
C ILE A 215 14.14 -20.30 35.93
N LEU A 216 14.31 -21.27 35.02
CA LEU A 216 14.21 -22.69 35.34
C LEU A 216 15.25 -23.14 36.37
N GLY A 217 16.43 -22.52 36.38
CA GLY A 217 17.50 -22.79 37.34
C GLY A 217 17.35 -22.08 38.69
N ASP A 218 16.31 -21.27 38.89
CA ASP A 218 16.11 -20.55 40.15
C ASP A 218 15.62 -21.51 41.24
N THR A 219 16.47 -21.70 42.25
CA THR A 219 16.20 -22.56 43.40
C THR A 219 15.02 -22.10 44.24
N SER A 220 14.56 -20.85 44.13
CA SER A 220 13.39 -20.38 44.89
C SER A 220 12.08 -21.04 44.50
N TYR A 221 12.02 -21.71 43.34
CA TYR A 221 10.81 -22.40 42.88
C TYR A 221 10.69 -23.85 43.38
N GLU A 222 11.69 -24.38 44.10
CA GLU A 222 11.64 -25.70 44.76
C GLU A 222 11.27 -26.88 43.83
N GLY A 223 11.68 -26.83 42.57
CA GLY A 223 11.48 -27.94 41.62
C GLY A 223 12.40 -29.15 41.85
N GLN A 224 12.05 -30.28 41.24
CA GLN A 224 12.84 -31.51 41.32
C GLN A 224 14.12 -31.39 40.47
N ALA A 225 15.28 -31.63 41.08
CA ALA A 225 16.59 -31.42 40.44
C ALA A 225 16.75 -32.21 39.13
N GLU A 226 16.41 -33.50 39.12
CA GLU A 226 16.51 -34.35 37.92
C GLU A 226 15.61 -33.84 36.78
N ALA A 227 14.42 -33.34 37.11
CA ALA A 227 13.49 -32.80 36.13
C ALA A 227 13.96 -31.44 35.57
N ILE A 228 14.52 -30.58 36.43
CA ILE A 228 15.14 -29.31 36.04
C ILE A 228 16.32 -29.56 35.10
N ASP A 229 17.17 -30.54 35.40
CA ASP A 229 18.32 -30.88 34.57
C ASP A 229 17.89 -31.46 33.21
N ALA A 230 16.87 -32.33 33.19
CA ALA A 230 16.34 -32.91 31.95
C ALA A 230 15.75 -31.84 31.01
N ILE A 231 14.87 -30.97 31.52
CA ILE A 231 14.28 -29.89 30.71
C ILE A 231 15.31 -28.80 30.40
N GLY A 232 16.22 -28.52 31.34
CA GLY A 232 17.34 -27.61 31.13
C GLY A 232 18.23 -28.04 29.97
N GLY A 233 18.61 -29.32 29.91
CA GLY A 233 19.37 -29.87 28.79
C GLY A 233 18.64 -29.78 27.45
N LEU A 234 17.32 -29.96 27.43
CA LEU A 234 16.52 -29.77 26.21
C LEU A 234 16.45 -28.31 25.74
N LEU A 235 16.41 -27.35 26.68
CA LEU A 235 16.51 -25.93 26.37
C LEU A 235 17.90 -25.59 25.81
N ASP A 236 18.96 -26.12 26.41
CA ASP A 236 20.34 -25.93 25.96
C ASP A 236 20.54 -26.52 24.54
N ASP A 237 20.02 -27.73 24.29
CA ASP A 237 20.00 -28.35 22.95
C ASP A 237 19.23 -27.50 21.94
N PHE A 238 18.08 -26.94 22.34
CA PHE A 238 17.30 -26.08 21.48
C PHE A 238 18.07 -24.79 21.14
N GLN A 239 18.69 -24.14 22.14
CA GLN A 239 19.54 -22.98 21.93
C GLN A 239 20.71 -23.28 20.98
N ASN A 240 21.41 -24.38 21.20
CA ASN A 240 22.53 -24.80 20.35
C ASN A 240 22.09 -25.06 18.90
N SER A 241 20.86 -25.55 18.71
CA SER A 241 20.29 -25.76 17.36
C SER A 241 19.98 -24.47 16.60
N LEU A 242 19.84 -23.32 17.29
CA LEU A 242 19.56 -22.02 16.67
C LEU A 242 20.83 -21.35 16.12
N GLY A 243 22.01 -21.76 16.57
CA GLY A 243 23.30 -21.23 16.15
C GLY A 243 24.17 -20.74 17.32
N PRO A 244 25.26 -20.01 17.04
CA PRO A 244 26.15 -19.50 18.07
C PRO A 244 25.47 -18.41 18.91
N ARG A 245 25.95 -18.23 20.15
CA ARG A 245 25.50 -17.17 21.05
C ARG A 245 25.57 -15.79 20.36
N PRO A 246 24.48 -15.02 20.28
CA PRO A 246 24.48 -13.70 19.68
C PRO A 246 25.33 -12.72 20.51
N MET A 247 26.29 -12.02 19.90
CA MET A 247 27.13 -11.05 20.65
C MET A 247 26.44 -9.69 20.83
N ASP A 248 25.75 -9.21 19.81
CA ASP A 248 25.24 -7.82 19.78
C ASP A 248 23.71 -7.69 20.00
N GLN A 249 22.99 -8.82 20.07
CA GLN A 249 21.53 -8.81 20.27
C GLN A 249 21.18 -8.82 21.76
N GLY A 250 20.60 -7.72 22.24
CA GLY A 250 19.99 -7.62 23.57
C GLY A 250 18.63 -8.33 23.63
N LEU A 251 18.19 -8.71 24.85
CA LEU A 251 16.84 -9.21 25.09
C LEU A 251 15.96 -8.09 25.61
N SER A 252 14.95 -7.73 24.83
CA SER A 252 13.82 -6.90 25.27
C SER A 252 12.59 -7.80 25.33
N LEU A 253 11.90 -7.83 26.48
CA LEU A 253 10.65 -8.57 26.65
C LEU A 253 9.45 -7.62 26.54
N SER A 254 8.29 -8.16 26.20
CA SER A 254 7.04 -7.41 26.13
C SER A 254 6.79 -6.59 27.40
N ASN A 255 6.31 -5.37 27.22
CA ASN A 255 5.94 -4.50 28.33
C ASN A 255 4.57 -4.86 28.93
N ASN A 256 3.78 -5.71 28.26
CA ASN A 256 2.44 -6.10 28.72
C ASN A 256 2.52 -7.30 29.68
N PRO A 257 2.22 -7.13 30.98
CA PRO A 257 2.25 -8.24 31.95
C PRO A 257 1.15 -9.29 31.75
N GLN A 258 0.15 -9.01 30.91
CA GLN A 258 -0.95 -9.89 30.52
C GLN A 258 -1.01 -10.01 28.99
N PHE A 259 0.14 -10.16 28.32
CA PHE A 259 0.22 -10.21 26.87
C PHE A 259 -0.75 -11.23 26.25
N PHE A 260 -0.83 -12.43 26.83
CA PHE A 260 -1.72 -13.49 26.37
C PHE A 260 -3.19 -13.32 26.84
N GLY A 261 -3.56 -12.20 27.46
CA GLY A 261 -4.89 -11.95 28.05
C GLY A 261 -4.99 -12.31 29.53
N VAL A 262 -4.10 -13.16 30.05
CA VAL A 262 -3.91 -13.46 31.47
C VAL A 262 -2.42 -13.45 31.82
N ALA A 263 -2.08 -13.21 33.09
CA ALA A 263 -0.70 -13.29 33.55
C ALA A 263 -0.35 -14.76 33.85
N ILE A 264 0.68 -15.28 33.16
CA ILE A 264 1.26 -16.59 33.42
C ILE A 264 2.31 -16.42 34.53
N ASN A 265 1.98 -16.79 35.76
CA ASN A 265 2.75 -16.39 36.94
C ASN A 265 2.80 -17.47 38.02
N ARG A 266 3.02 -18.73 37.61
CA ARG A 266 3.20 -19.87 38.52
C ARG A 266 4.59 -20.48 38.33
N GLY A 267 5.41 -20.41 39.38
CA GLY A 267 6.77 -20.93 39.38
C GLY A 267 7.54 -20.53 38.12
N VAL A 268 8.20 -21.51 37.50
CA VAL A 268 9.00 -21.32 36.28
C VAL A 268 8.18 -20.89 35.06
N LEU A 269 6.85 -21.03 35.08
CA LEU A 269 5.98 -20.58 33.98
C LEU A 269 5.99 -19.05 33.83
N GLU A 270 6.43 -18.30 34.85
CA GLU A 270 6.67 -16.86 34.70
C GLU A 270 7.65 -16.55 33.56
N GLY A 271 8.59 -17.46 33.27
CA GLY A 271 9.55 -17.30 32.19
C GLY A 271 8.95 -17.29 30.79
N ILE A 272 7.70 -17.76 30.63
CA ILE A 272 6.99 -17.70 29.35
C ILE A 272 5.91 -16.61 29.30
N ASN A 273 5.73 -15.82 30.37
CA ASN A 273 4.68 -14.81 30.45
C ASN A 273 4.84 -13.68 29.42
N ARG A 274 6.08 -13.36 29.06
CA ARG A 274 6.40 -12.24 28.17
C ARG A 274 7.15 -12.74 26.93
N PRO A 275 6.59 -12.55 25.73
CA PRO A 275 7.32 -12.79 24.49
C PRO A 275 8.45 -11.78 24.32
N VAL A 276 9.30 -12.02 23.32
CA VAL A 276 10.27 -11.05 22.83
C VAL A 276 9.53 -9.82 22.31
N LYS A 277 10.00 -8.63 22.70
CA LYS A 277 9.45 -7.35 22.25
C LYS A 277 9.75 -7.10 20.78
N ALA A 278 8.76 -6.60 20.03
CA ALA A 278 9.01 -6.13 18.66
C ALA A 278 9.71 -4.76 18.70
N GLU A 279 10.76 -4.57 17.89
CA GLU A 279 11.45 -3.28 17.78
C GLU A 279 11.14 -2.63 16.42
N ALA A 280 10.84 -1.34 16.45
CA ALA A 280 10.53 -0.59 15.25
C ALA A 280 11.75 -0.41 14.35
N GLN A 281 11.58 -0.62 13.05
CA GLN A 281 12.63 -0.37 12.05
C GLN A 281 12.15 0.51 10.91
N SER A 282 13.11 1.07 10.18
CA SER A 282 12.86 1.84 8.98
C SER A 282 12.14 1.03 7.90
N SER A 283 11.17 1.65 7.26
CA SER A 283 10.43 1.06 6.14
C SER A 283 11.33 0.82 4.93
N TRP A 284 11.23 -0.36 4.33
CA TRP A 284 11.89 -0.70 3.06
C TRP A 284 10.98 -0.42 1.86
N VAL A 285 9.68 -0.28 2.10
CA VAL A 285 8.64 -0.12 1.07
C VAL A 285 8.20 1.32 0.85
N ARG A 286 8.89 2.28 1.47
CA ARG A 286 8.58 3.69 1.39
C ARG A 286 8.97 4.25 0.02
N LEU A 287 8.04 4.89 -0.66
CA LEU A 287 8.26 5.55 -1.93
C LEU A 287 9.21 6.74 -1.75
N VAL A 288 10.22 6.83 -2.61
CA VAL A 288 11.15 7.96 -2.65
C VAL A 288 10.63 9.00 -3.64
N PRO A 289 10.21 10.20 -3.18
CA PRO A 289 9.65 11.22 -4.05
C PRO A 289 10.71 11.88 -4.93
N SER A 290 10.24 12.59 -5.95
CA SER A 290 11.08 13.44 -6.79
C SER A 290 11.74 14.54 -5.97
N LYS A 291 12.98 14.91 -6.33
CA LYS A 291 13.77 15.92 -5.60
C LYS A 291 13.04 17.27 -5.46
N ASN A 292 12.15 17.59 -6.39
CA ASN A 292 11.48 18.88 -6.49
C ASN A 292 10.12 18.94 -5.75
N LYS A 293 9.58 17.83 -5.24
CA LYS A 293 8.26 17.79 -4.58
C LYS A 293 8.27 18.27 -3.12
N GLY A 294 9.43 18.58 -2.56
CA GLY A 294 9.56 19.07 -1.18
C GLY A 294 9.23 18.00 -0.14
N GLN A 295 8.79 18.43 1.05
CA GLN A 295 8.43 17.52 2.13
C GLN A 295 6.98 17.08 1.99
N VAL A 296 6.79 15.86 1.48
CA VAL A 296 5.49 15.19 1.37
C VAL A 296 5.32 14.18 2.49
N LYS A 297 4.06 13.88 2.85
CA LYS A 297 3.76 12.79 3.77
C LYS A 297 4.29 11.47 3.17
N PRO A 298 4.98 10.57 3.91
CA PRO A 298 5.54 9.37 3.31
C PRO A 298 4.45 8.42 2.78
N LEU A 299 4.64 7.86 1.59
CA LEU A 299 3.77 6.82 1.02
C LEU A 299 4.45 5.45 1.07
N LEU A 300 3.75 4.45 1.57
CA LEU A 300 4.18 3.06 1.63
C LEU A 300 3.49 2.24 0.53
N ILE A 301 4.26 1.51 -0.28
CA ILE A 301 3.74 0.64 -1.34
C ILE A 301 3.77 -0.81 -0.86
N ILE A 302 2.62 -1.36 -0.51
CA ILE A 302 2.50 -2.69 0.06
C ILE A 302 2.22 -3.71 -1.05
N ASP A 303 3.10 -4.70 -1.19
CA ASP A 303 2.95 -5.80 -2.13
C ASP A 303 3.54 -7.08 -1.54
N GLN A 304 2.80 -8.19 -1.61
CA GLN A 304 3.27 -9.49 -1.13
C GLN A 304 4.43 -10.04 -1.98
N ASN A 305 4.49 -9.66 -3.27
CA ASN A 305 5.51 -10.11 -4.21
C ASN A 305 6.86 -9.41 -4.03
N ILE A 306 6.92 -8.36 -3.21
CA ILE A 306 8.15 -7.60 -2.97
C ILE A 306 9.26 -8.45 -2.34
N SER A 307 8.86 -9.50 -1.60
CA SER A 307 9.75 -10.51 -1.03
C SER A 307 10.60 -11.21 -2.09
N SER A 308 9.97 -11.66 -3.17
CA SER A 308 10.65 -12.25 -4.32
C SER A 308 11.58 -11.25 -5.00
N ALA A 309 11.13 -10.00 -5.20
CA ALA A 309 11.92 -8.98 -5.88
C ALA A 309 13.19 -8.56 -5.09
N TRP A 310 13.12 -8.58 -3.76
CA TRP A 310 14.26 -8.31 -2.90
C TRP A 310 15.10 -9.54 -2.55
N GLY A 311 14.64 -10.73 -2.90
CA GLY A 311 15.30 -11.99 -2.52
C GLY A 311 15.35 -12.16 -1.00
N LYS A 312 14.32 -11.66 -0.30
CA LYS A 312 14.22 -11.67 1.16
C LYS A 312 12.90 -12.31 1.59
N PRO A 313 12.91 -13.13 2.64
CA PRO A 313 11.66 -13.68 3.16
C PRO A 313 10.77 -12.53 3.71
N PRO A 314 9.44 -12.67 3.71
CA PRO A 314 8.53 -11.62 4.16
C PRO A 314 8.79 -11.09 5.58
N GLN A 315 9.37 -11.91 6.48
CA GLN A 315 9.74 -11.47 7.83
C GLN A 315 10.93 -10.53 7.92
N ASP A 316 11.76 -10.45 6.87
CA ASP A 316 12.89 -9.52 6.83
C ASP A 316 12.48 -8.16 6.27
N ILE A 317 11.26 -8.05 5.75
CA ILE A 317 10.78 -6.89 5.02
C ILE A 317 10.00 -5.98 5.95
N TRP A 318 10.63 -4.88 6.34
CA TRP A 318 10.01 -3.89 7.21
C TRP A 318 9.07 -2.96 6.45
N ILE A 319 7.84 -2.85 6.94
CA ILE A 319 6.78 -2.01 6.35
C ILE A 319 6.70 -0.68 7.07
N HIS A 320 6.40 -0.69 8.37
CA HIS A 320 6.26 0.50 9.21
C HIS A 320 6.30 0.12 10.68
N GLU A 321 6.97 0.91 11.52
CA GLU A 321 7.14 0.63 12.95
C GLU A 321 7.63 -0.82 13.19
N GLU A 322 6.90 -1.58 14.00
CA GLU A 322 7.17 -2.98 14.37
C GLU A 322 6.64 -4.00 13.35
N GLN A 323 6.14 -3.54 12.20
CA GLN A 323 5.47 -4.40 11.22
C GLN A 323 6.39 -4.84 10.09
N THR A 324 6.42 -6.15 9.90
CA THR A 324 7.03 -6.80 8.72
C THR A 324 5.95 -7.19 7.72
N LEU A 325 6.34 -7.52 6.49
CA LEU A 325 5.40 -8.04 5.49
C LEU A 325 4.73 -9.34 5.97
N ALA A 326 5.44 -10.16 6.75
CA ALA A 326 4.90 -11.39 7.33
C ALA A 326 3.87 -11.15 8.44
N SER A 327 4.08 -10.14 9.29
CA SER A 327 3.19 -9.86 10.43
C SER A 327 1.98 -9.00 10.06
N LEU A 328 2.07 -8.26 8.95
CA LEU A 328 1.02 -7.34 8.53
C LEU A 328 -0.15 -8.08 7.87
N GLN A 329 -1.31 -8.03 8.53
CA GLN A 329 -2.59 -8.34 7.91
C GLN A 329 -3.17 -7.07 7.27
N ILE A 330 -3.17 -6.99 5.94
CA ILE A 330 -3.67 -5.82 5.20
C ILE A 330 -5.12 -5.48 5.58
N GLN A 331 -5.93 -6.48 5.91
CA GLN A 331 -7.32 -6.28 6.34
C GLN A 331 -7.43 -5.43 7.62
N ASP A 332 -6.46 -5.54 8.53
CA ASP A 332 -6.45 -4.75 9.76
C ASP A 332 -6.20 -3.25 9.49
N LEU A 333 -5.47 -2.91 8.42
CA LEU A 333 -5.34 -1.53 7.94
C LEU A 333 -6.64 -1.03 7.29
N ARG A 334 -7.28 -1.88 6.46
CA ARG A 334 -8.55 -1.53 5.78
C ARG A 334 -9.69 -1.31 6.77
N GLU A 335 -9.77 -2.15 7.80
CA GLU A 335 -10.76 -2.07 8.88
C GLU A 335 -10.39 -1.05 9.97
N LYS A 336 -9.25 -0.36 9.83
CA LYS A 336 -8.74 0.64 10.79
C LYS A 336 -8.52 0.09 12.20
N LYS A 337 -8.24 -1.22 12.34
CA LYS A 337 -7.74 -1.80 13.60
C LYS A 337 -6.29 -1.36 13.85
N ILE A 338 -5.54 -1.18 12.78
CA ILE A 338 -4.22 -0.54 12.76
C ILE A 338 -4.38 0.79 12.02
N THR A 339 -3.81 1.86 12.58
CA THR A 339 -3.84 3.19 11.97
C THR A 339 -2.47 3.83 12.06
N TRP A 340 -1.97 4.33 10.93
CA TRP A 340 -0.70 5.04 10.85
C TRP A 340 -0.94 6.49 10.42
N PRO A 341 -1.02 7.43 11.37
CA PRO A 341 -1.38 8.82 11.06
C PRO A 341 -0.26 9.58 10.33
N ASP A 342 0.98 9.14 10.50
CA ASP A 342 2.21 9.77 10.01
C ASP A 342 2.55 9.39 8.55
N VAL A 343 1.98 8.29 8.03
CA VAL A 343 2.21 7.82 6.66
C VAL A 343 0.89 7.63 5.90
N GLU A 344 0.99 7.55 4.58
CA GLU A 344 -0.03 7.03 3.69
C GLU A 344 0.39 5.66 3.18
N TRP A 345 -0.56 4.81 2.85
CA TRP A 345 -0.26 3.49 2.29
C TRP A 345 -1.22 3.15 1.16
N LYS A 346 -0.70 2.42 0.17
CA LYS A 346 -1.45 1.85 -0.95
C LYS A 346 -0.96 0.43 -1.20
N GLU A 347 -1.88 -0.47 -1.55
CA GLU A 347 -1.47 -1.73 -2.16
C GLU A 347 -1.00 -1.47 -3.59
N SER A 348 -0.03 -2.24 -4.09
CA SER A 348 0.50 -2.06 -5.44
C SER A 348 -0.58 -2.10 -6.53
N LYS A 349 -1.60 -2.94 -6.36
CA LYS A 349 -2.76 -3.04 -7.28
C LYS A 349 -3.61 -1.76 -7.32
N ASP A 350 -3.63 -0.98 -6.25
CA ASP A 350 -4.44 0.25 -6.14
C ASP A 350 -3.74 1.46 -6.77
N LEU A 351 -2.49 1.28 -7.24
CA LEU A 351 -1.76 2.27 -8.03
C LEU A 351 -2.17 2.29 -9.50
N PHE A 352 -2.97 1.31 -9.90
CA PHE A 352 -3.48 1.14 -11.24
C PHE A 352 -4.99 1.38 -11.25
N MET A 353 -5.52 1.95 -12.33
CA MET A 353 -6.97 2.04 -12.53
C MET A 353 -7.57 0.66 -12.81
N GLU A 354 -8.87 0.51 -12.57
CA GLU A 354 -9.58 -0.76 -12.77
C GLU A 354 -9.52 -1.19 -14.24
N GLU A 355 -9.84 -0.28 -15.15
CA GLU A 355 -9.86 -0.47 -16.59
C GLU A 355 -8.78 0.36 -17.31
N PHE A 356 -8.50 0.00 -18.55
CA PHE A 356 -7.65 0.77 -19.45
C PHE A 356 -8.51 1.33 -20.57
N ARG A 357 -8.65 2.66 -20.62
CA ARG A 357 -9.38 3.34 -21.69
C ARG A 357 -8.42 4.00 -22.67
N PHE A 358 -8.80 4.01 -23.94
CA PHE A 358 -8.00 4.58 -25.02
C PHE A 358 -8.89 5.26 -26.05
N VAL A 359 -8.35 6.23 -26.77
CA VAL A 359 -9.02 6.85 -27.92
C VAL A 359 -8.70 6.06 -29.18
N ASP A 360 -9.71 5.72 -29.97
CA ASP A 360 -9.59 4.97 -31.24
C ASP A 360 -9.11 5.87 -32.40
N GLN A 361 -8.12 6.71 -32.13
CA GLN A 361 -7.49 7.63 -33.08
C GLN A 361 -6.00 7.77 -32.75
N GLU A 362 -5.16 7.83 -33.79
CA GLU A 362 -3.73 8.11 -33.64
C GLU A 362 -3.51 9.60 -33.31
N ASP A 363 -2.55 9.87 -32.43
CA ASP A 363 -2.17 11.24 -32.01
C ASP A 363 -3.36 12.11 -31.55
N ALA A 364 -4.39 11.49 -30.97
CA ALA A 364 -5.62 12.16 -30.54
C ALA A 364 -5.39 13.16 -29.40
N LEU A 365 -4.28 13.02 -28.69
CA LEU A 365 -3.91 13.82 -27.52
C LEU A 365 -2.53 14.49 -27.72
N PRO A 366 -2.39 15.44 -28.66
CA PRO A 366 -1.10 16.04 -29.01
C PRO A 366 -0.43 16.82 -27.87
N GLY A 367 -1.21 17.27 -26.88
CA GLY A 367 -0.69 17.93 -25.68
C GLY A 367 -0.41 16.98 -24.52
N ALA A 368 -0.76 15.70 -24.64
CA ALA A 368 -0.47 14.70 -23.62
C ALA A 368 1.00 14.31 -23.64
N PHE A 369 1.57 14.12 -22.45
CA PHE A 369 2.91 13.62 -22.27
C PHE A 369 2.88 12.12 -22.01
N LEU A 370 3.04 11.34 -23.08
CA LEU A 370 3.00 9.88 -23.05
C LEU A 370 4.41 9.27 -22.89
N PRO A 371 4.52 8.03 -22.39
CA PRO A 371 5.83 7.39 -22.27
C PRO A 371 6.50 7.19 -23.62
N PRO A 372 7.85 7.23 -23.67
CA PRO A 372 8.59 6.98 -24.89
C PRO A 372 8.26 5.62 -25.49
N GLY A 373 8.06 5.55 -26.80
CA GLY A 373 7.81 4.29 -27.51
C GLY A 373 6.38 3.75 -27.37
N THR A 374 5.45 4.53 -26.81
CA THR A 374 4.02 4.18 -26.77
C THR A 374 3.48 4.01 -28.19
N LYS A 375 3.35 2.75 -28.61
CA LYS A 375 2.73 2.35 -29.88
C LYS A 375 1.80 1.18 -29.60
N LEU A 376 0.52 1.46 -29.50
CA LEU A 376 -0.53 0.49 -29.24
C LEU A 376 -1.42 0.39 -30.47
N ILE A 377 -1.81 -0.82 -30.83
CA ILE A 377 -2.60 -1.13 -32.02
C ILE A 377 -3.91 -1.78 -31.61
N PHE A 378 -5.01 -1.23 -32.12
CA PHE A 378 -6.36 -1.79 -32.03
C PHE A 378 -6.96 -1.87 -33.44
N GLN A 379 -7.54 -3.01 -33.80
CA GLN A 379 -8.15 -3.24 -35.12
C GLN A 379 -7.26 -2.82 -36.33
N GLY A 380 -5.94 -2.97 -36.19
CA GLY A 380 -4.97 -2.61 -37.25
C GLY A 380 -4.64 -1.12 -37.36
N LYS A 381 -5.12 -0.28 -36.43
CA LYS A 381 -4.82 1.16 -36.34
C LYS A 381 -4.08 1.50 -35.06
N SER A 382 -3.23 2.52 -35.10
CA SER A 382 -2.63 3.12 -33.90
C SER A 382 -3.71 3.78 -33.06
N ILE A 383 -3.63 3.63 -31.73
CA ILE A 383 -4.54 4.25 -30.76
C ILE A 383 -3.78 5.12 -29.76
N THR A 384 -4.50 6.03 -29.10
CA THR A 384 -3.91 6.93 -28.08
C THR A 384 -4.41 6.54 -26.68
N PRO A 385 -3.55 6.09 -25.76
CA PRO A 385 -3.98 5.67 -24.43
C PRO A 385 -4.31 6.85 -23.50
N LEU A 386 -5.28 6.64 -22.61
CA LEU A 386 -5.32 7.38 -21.34
C LEU A 386 -4.46 6.62 -20.32
N ILE A 387 -3.68 7.34 -19.50
CA ILE A 387 -2.74 6.69 -18.58
C ILE A 387 -3.51 6.09 -17.38
N PRO A 388 -3.52 4.76 -17.17
CA PRO A 388 -4.40 4.11 -16.21
C PRO A 388 -3.73 3.96 -14.83
N ILE A 389 -3.22 5.07 -14.27
CA ILE A 389 -2.50 5.06 -12.98
C ILE A 389 -3.22 5.95 -11.97
N ASN A 390 -3.05 5.66 -10.69
CA ASN A 390 -3.66 6.42 -9.62
C ASN A 390 -2.99 7.81 -9.50
N PRO A 391 -3.75 8.92 -9.49
CA PRO A 391 -3.18 10.27 -9.43
C PRO A 391 -2.40 10.57 -8.15
N ILE A 392 -2.54 9.76 -7.09
CA ILE A 392 -1.73 9.91 -5.85
C ILE A 392 -0.22 9.95 -6.15
N LEU A 393 0.25 9.27 -7.19
CA LEU A 393 1.66 9.30 -7.57
C LEU A 393 2.15 10.70 -7.99
N LEU A 394 1.24 11.58 -8.44
CA LEU A 394 1.56 12.96 -8.81
C LEU A 394 1.76 13.86 -7.60
N ASP A 395 1.42 13.44 -6.39
CA ASP A 395 1.86 14.12 -5.17
C ASP A 395 3.37 13.91 -4.91
N TYR A 396 3.90 12.78 -5.39
CA TYR A 396 5.29 12.34 -5.15
C TYR A 396 6.21 12.52 -6.37
N PHE A 397 5.65 12.57 -7.58
CA PHE A 397 6.40 12.71 -8.83
C PHE A 397 5.95 13.92 -9.65
N THR A 398 6.89 14.58 -10.35
CA THR A 398 6.51 15.49 -11.44
C THR A 398 6.03 14.67 -12.64
N PRO A 399 5.28 15.25 -13.59
CA PRO A 399 4.87 14.54 -14.80
C PRO A 399 6.07 13.91 -15.55
N GLU A 400 7.20 14.61 -15.62
CA GLU A 400 8.44 14.13 -16.25
C GLU A 400 9.08 12.97 -15.49
N ASP A 401 9.13 13.06 -14.17
CA ASP A 401 9.70 11.97 -13.36
C ASP A 401 8.78 10.74 -13.35
N LEU A 402 7.46 10.93 -13.39
CA LEU A 402 6.49 9.84 -13.43
C LEU A 402 6.50 9.14 -14.78
N ILE A 403 6.47 9.88 -15.89
CA ILE A 403 6.41 9.27 -17.23
C ILE A 403 7.63 8.41 -17.54
N ALA A 404 8.81 8.79 -17.02
CA ALA A 404 10.03 7.99 -17.15
C ALA A 404 9.97 6.65 -16.38
N LYS A 405 8.97 6.48 -15.49
CA LYS A 405 8.73 5.27 -14.69
C LYS A 405 7.54 4.46 -15.20
N VAL A 406 6.82 4.94 -16.21
CA VAL A 406 5.69 4.22 -16.82
C VAL A 406 6.14 3.61 -18.15
N GLU A 407 5.82 2.34 -18.37
CA GLU A 407 6.06 1.66 -19.64
C GLU A 407 4.77 1.00 -20.14
N PHE A 408 4.46 1.19 -21.42
CA PHE A 408 3.40 0.50 -22.13
C PHE A 408 4.00 -0.53 -23.08
N ALA A 409 3.60 -1.80 -22.93
CA ALA A 409 4.00 -2.87 -23.83
C ALA A 409 2.77 -3.63 -24.33
N GLN A 410 2.55 -3.66 -25.64
CA GLN A 410 1.51 -4.49 -26.23
C GLN A 410 1.94 -5.96 -26.19
N ILE A 411 1.07 -6.81 -25.65
CA ILE A 411 1.27 -8.25 -25.53
C ILE A 411 0.05 -8.99 -26.07
N ASN A 412 0.25 -10.24 -26.48
CA ASN A 412 -0.86 -11.11 -26.90
C ASN A 412 -1.05 -12.20 -25.85
N SER A 413 -2.31 -12.39 -25.44
CA SER A 413 -2.73 -13.46 -24.54
C SER A 413 -3.64 -14.46 -25.28
N SER A 414 -4.04 -15.54 -24.60
CA SER A 414 -5.08 -16.45 -25.11
C SER A 414 -6.41 -15.74 -25.37
N ASP A 415 -6.67 -14.65 -24.65
CA ASP A 415 -7.94 -13.93 -24.63
C ASP A 415 -7.93 -12.71 -25.57
N GLY A 416 -6.87 -12.54 -26.36
CA GLY A 416 -6.72 -11.46 -27.34
C GLY A 416 -5.58 -10.48 -27.01
N PRO A 417 -5.53 -9.35 -27.73
CA PRO A 417 -4.52 -8.31 -27.54
C PRO A 417 -4.71 -7.62 -26.18
N GLN A 418 -3.61 -7.46 -25.46
CA GLN A 418 -3.54 -6.81 -24.17
C GLN A 418 -2.44 -5.75 -24.16
N VAL A 419 -2.53 -4.82 -23.21
CA VAL A 419 -1.45 -3.90 -22.89
C VAL A 419 -0.97 -4.16 -21.46
N ARG A 420 0.33 -4.37 -21.31
CA ARG A 420 1.01 -4.39 -20.03
C ARG A 420 1.44 -2.98 -19.68
N VAL A 421 0.89 -2.45 -18.59
CA VAL A 421 1.32 -1.19 -17.99
C VAL A 421 2.24 -1.51 -16.83
N THR A 422 3.47 -1.02 -16.90
CA THR A 422 4.47 -1.22 -15.85
C THR A 422 4.78 0.10 -15.16
N LEU A 423 4.85 0.08 -13.82
CA LEU A 423 5.44 1.14 -13.00
C LEU A 423 6.78 0.66 -12.42
N ASP A 424 7.84 1.45 -12.62
CA ASP A 424 9.15 1.25 -12.01
C ASP A 424 9.38 2.26 -10.86
N LEU A 425 9.06 1.86 -9.63
CA LEU A 425 8.98 2.77 -8.48
C LEU A 425 10.24 2.72 -7.63
N PRO A 426 10.89 3.86 -7.32
CA PRO A 426 12.02 3.91 -6.41
C PRO A 426 11.54 3.80 -4.96
N LEU A 427 11.89 2.71 -4.28
CA LEU A 427 11.59 2.49 -2.86
C LEU A 427 12.85 2.67 -2.01
N SER A 428 12.69 2.95 -0.71
CA SER A 428 13.80 3.11 0.24
C SER A 428 14.70 1.88 0.32
N GLY A 429 14.12 0.69 0.15
CA GLY A 429 14.83 -0.59 0.13
C GLY A 429 15.58 -0.89 1.43
N MET A 430 16.47 -1.88 1.39
CA MET A 430 17.12 -2.45 2.58
C MET A 430 18.06 -1.48 3.31
N LYS A 431 18.54 -0.44 2.63
CA LYS A 431 19.53 0.50 3.17
C LYS A 431 18.90 1.74 3.80
N ASP A 432 17.58 1.94 3.64
CA ASP A 432 16.84 3.17 3.97
C ASP A 432 17.63 4.46 3.70
N ASP A 433 18.33 4.49 2.55
CA ASP A 433 19.06 5.66 2.10
C ASP A 433 18.31 6.25 0.90
N PRO A 434 17.67 7.43 1.06
CA PRO A 434 17.00 8.12 -0.05
C PRO A 434 17.92 8.42 -1.24
N ARG A 435 19.25 8.38 -1.05
CA ARG A 435 20.24 8.59 -2.12
C ARG A 435 20.54 7.32 -2.92
N GLN A 436 20.17 6.15 -2.39
CA GLN A 436 20.33 4.85 -3.04
C GLN A 436 19.02 4.06 -3.01
N PRO A 437 17.95 4.58 -3.65
CA PRO A 437 16.69 3.85 -3.72
C PRO A 437 16.87 2.54 -4.49
N GLN A 438 16.05 1.56 -4.12
CA GLN A 438 15.94 0.30 -4.84
C GLN A 438 14.64 0.30 -5.66
N ASN A 439 14.76 0.14 -6.97
CA ASN A 439 13.62 0.12 -7.86
C ASN A 439 12.79 -1.17 -7.68
N TYR A 440 11.47 -1.01 -7.63
CA TYR A 440 10.50 -2.07 -7.56
C TYR A 440 9.52 -1.95 -8.73
N ARG A 441 9.50 -2.98 -9.58
CA ARG A 441 8.72 -3.01 -10.80
C ARG A 441 7.42 -3.76 -10.57
N ILE A 442 6.30 -3.09 -10.78
CA ILE A 442 4.95 -3.65 -10.71
C ILE A 442 4.26 -3.48 -12.05
N SER A 443 3.40 -4.42 -12.42
CA SER A 443 2.70 -4.38 -13.71
C SER A 443 1.27 -4.88 -13.60
N LYS A 444 0.40 -4.29 -14.43
CA LYS A 444 -0.96 -4.78 -14.64
C LYS A 444 -1.21 -4.93 -16.14
N ASP A 445 -1.82 -6.05 -16.51
CA ASP A 445 -2.20 -6.36 -17.88
C ASP A 445 -3.68 -6.02 -18.08
N TYR A 446 -3.99 -5.33 -19.17
CA TYR A 446 -5.33 -4.88 -19.51
C TYR A 446 -5.74 -5.35 -20.92
N PRO A 447 -7.00 -5.75 -21.12
CA PRO A 447 -7.52 -6.06 -22.45
C PRO A 447 -7.66 -4.80 -23.32
N ILE A 448 -7.32 -4.94 -24.60
CA ILE A 448 -7.60 -3.93 -25.64
C ILE A 448 -8.82 -4.42 -26.44
N GLU A 449 -9.98 -3.86 -26.16
CA GLU A 449 -11.28 -4.32 -26.68
C GLU A 449 -12.25 -3.15 -26.91
N ASP A 450 -13.29 -3.35 -27.74
CA ASP A 450 -14.21 -2.29 -28.19
C ASP A 450 -14.86 -1.51 -27.04
N LYS A 451 -15.28 -2.18 -25.96
CA LYS A 451 -15.94 -1.51 -24.81
C LYS A 451 -15.02 -0.53 -24.06
N ASN A 452 -13.72 -0.62 -24.26
CA ASN A 452 -12.72 0.25 -23.64
C ASN A 452 -12.32 1.43 -24.55
N ALA A 453 -12.75 1.40 -25.82
CA ALA A 453 -12.45 2.43 -26.79
C ALA A 453 -13.34 3.67 -26.58
N LEU A 454 -12.74 4.84 -26.73
CA LEU A 454 -13.40 6.14 -26.81
C LEU A 454 -13.34 6.57 -28.28
N PRO A 455 -14.48 6.66 -28.98
CA PRO A 455 -14.48 6.96 -30.41
C PRO A 455 -14.05 8.41 -30.69
N GLU A 456 -14.37 9.35 -29.79
CA GLU A 456 -14.15 10.79 -30.00
C GLU A 456 -13.47 11.49 -28.81
N VAL A 457 -12.86 12.65 -29.09
CA VAL A 457 -12.22 13.52 -28.09
C VAL A 457 -12.95 14.85 -27.96
N PRO A 458 -13.01 15.46 -26.75
CA PRO A 458 -13.60 16.79 -26.59
C PRO A 458 -12.64 17.84 -27.15
N VAL A 459 -13.10 19.07 -27.38
CA VAL A 459 -12.18 20.21 -27.54
C VAL A 459 -11.61 20.55 -26.17
N LEU A 460 -10.30 20.37 -26.00
CA LEU A 460 -9.59 20.60 -24.75
C LEU A 460 -8.31 21.41 -24.99
N GLU A 461 -8.24 22.57 -24.35
CA GLU A 461 -7.19 23.57 -24.54
C GLU A 461 -6.71 24.12 -23.19
N VAL A 462 -5.41 24.40 -23.06
CA VAL A 462 -4.84 25.13 -21.93
C VAL A 462 -4.17 26.41 -22.41
N TRP A 463 -4.37 27.52 -21.71
CA TRP A 463 -3.83 28.84 -22.06
C TRP A 463 -3.41 29.62 -20.80
N PRO A 464 -2.24 30.29 -20.78
CA PRO A 464 -1.18 30.25 -21.76
C PRO A 464 -0.19 29.09 -21.52
N ASN A 465 0.51 28.67 -22.57
CA ASN A 465 1.47 27.56 -22.56
C ASN A 465 2.92 28.03 -22.26
N PHE A 466 3.16 28.57 -21.06
CA PHE A 466 4.50 28.91 -20.55
C PHE A 466 4.52 28.97 -19.02
N LEU A 467 5.72 28.88 -18.42
CA LEU A 467 5.94 29.20 -17.01
C LEU A 467 6.73 30.50 -16.87
N ALA A 468 6.34 31.38 -15.95
CA ALA A 468 7.12 32.57 -15.61
C ALA A 468 6.97 32.91 -14.13
N ASP A 469 8.04 33.38 -13.49
CA ASP A 469 8.01 33.70 -12.06
C ASP A 469 6.99 34.82 -11.79
N GLY A 470 5.98 34.50 -10.97
CA GLY A 470 4.90 35.42 -10.60
C GLY A 470 3.66 35.39 -11.50
N TRP A 471 3.67 34.64 -12.62
CA TRP A 471 2.46 34.41 -13.42
C TRP A 471 1.54 33.42 -12.73
N ARG A 472 0.23 33.73 -12.65
CA ARG A 472 -0.77 32.92 -11.94
C ARG A 472 -2.15 32.89 -12.61
N SER A 473 -2.19 33.10 -13.91
CA SER A 473 -3.45 33.16 -14.66
C SER A 473 -3.39 32.18 -15.80
N TYR A 474 -3.74 30.94 -15.49
CA TYR A 474 -3.92 29.85 -16.43
C TYR A 474 -5.38 29.50 -16.56
N TYR A 475 -5.78 29.07 -17.75
CA TYR A 475 -7.14 28.73 -18.07
C TYR A 475 -7.17 27.44 -18.87
N ALA A 476 -8.10 26.55 -18.54
CA ALA A 476 -8.42 25.39 -19.36
C ALA A 476 -9.83 25.53 -19.93
N PHE A 477 -10.00 25.19 -21.20
CA PHE A 477 -11.28 25.19 -21.90
C PHE A 477 -11.64 23.77 -22.32
N TYR A 478 -12.88 23.40 -22.03
CA TYR A 478 -13.47 22.12 -22.40
C TYR A 478 -14.78 22.36 -23.14
N TYR A 479 -14.99 21.59 -24.21
CA TYR A 479 -16.26 21.44 -24.90
C TYR A 479 -16.39 20.00 -25.40
N ASP A 480 -17.48 19.32 -25.07
CA ASP A 480 -17.74 17.92 -25.42
C ASP A 480 -17.99 17.66 -26.92
N ALA A 481 -18.02 18.70 -27.75
CA ALA A 481 -18.33 18.60 -29.18
C ALA A 481 -19.70 17.97 -29.49
N GLU A 482 -20.64 18.02 -28.54
CA GLU A 482 -21.95 17.34 -28.60
C GLU A 482 -21.86 15.81 -28.71
N PHE A 483 -20.71 15.20 -28.38
CA PHE A 483 -20.53 13.75 -28.42
C PHE A 483 -21.11 13.02 -27.20
N GLY A 484 -21.38 13.73 -26.10
CA GLY A 484 -21.97 13.12 -24.90
C GLY A 484 -21.12 11.98 -24.35
N GLU A 485 -21.65 10.75 -24.34
CA GLU A 485 -20.98 9.56 -23.79
C GLU A 485 -19.91 8.96 -24.71
N ASP A 486 -19.86 9.39 -25.98
CA ASP A 486 -18.85 8.98 -26.95
C ASP A 486 -17.48 9.64 -26.71
N THR A 487 -17.39 10.51 -25.70
CA THR A 487 -16.15 11.18 -25.29
C THR A 487 -16.01 11.21 -23.75
N PHE A 488 -14.96 11.86 -23.25
CA PHE A 488 -14.69 11.95 -21.81
C PHE A 488 -14.90 13.36 -21.25
N GLN A 489 -15.23 13.43 -19.96
CA GLN A 489 -15.26 14.66 -19.17
C GLN A 489 -13.90 14.91 -18.54
N VAL A 490 -13.65 16.15 -18.09
CA VAL A 490 -12.35 16.55 -17.53
C VAL A 490 -12.46 17.18 -16.15
N PHE A 491 -11.58 16.77 -15.26
CA PHE A 491 -11.39 17.34 -13.95
C PHE A 491 -9.93 17.74 -13.76
N LEU A 492 -9.70 18.98 -13.34
CA LEU A 492 -8.36 19.53 -13.05
C LEU A 492 -8.25 19.76 -11.55
N PRO A 493 -7.55 18.88 -10.79
CA PRO A 493 -7.47 18.98 -9.34
C PRO A 493 -6.90 20.30 -8.83
N GLU A 494 -5.98 20.93 -9.59
CA GLU A 494 -5.33 22.21 -9.25
C GLU A 494 -6.21 23.45 -9.56
N ALA A 495 -7.45 23.24 -10.00
CA ALA A 495 -8.37 24.32 -10.34
C ALA A 495 -8.80 25.13 -9.12
N LYS A 496 -8.69 26.46 -9.24
CA LYS A 496 -9.22 27.39 -8.25
C LYS A 496 -10.71 27.66 -8.46
N ASP A 497 -11.09 27.90 -9.71
CA ASP A 497 -12.45 28.21 -10.11
C ASP A 497 -12.83 27.38 -11.34
N ARG A 498 -14.05 26.84 -11.34
CA ARG A 498 -14.61 26.07 -12.44
C ARG A 498 -15.97 26.61 -12.81
N HIS A 499 -16.20 26.79 -14.09
CA HIS A 499 -17.44 27.29 -14.63
C HIS A 499 -17.98 26.36 -15.71
N PRO A 500 -18.66 25.26 -15.32
CA PRO A 500 -19.39 24.41 -16.24
C PRO A 500 -20.70 25.08 -16.67
N PHE A 501 -21.07 24.93 -17.94
CA PHE A 501 -22.35 25.42 -18.48
C PHE A 501 -22.78 24.60 -19.71
N ILE A 502 -24.07 24.71 -20.06
CA ILE A 502 -24.67 24.07 -21.23
C ILE A 502 -25.11 25.18 -22.20
N ASP A 503 -24.80 25.02 -23.48
CA ASP A 503 -25.31 25.89 -24.56
C ASP A 503 -25.69 25.01 -25.76
N GLY A 504 -26.97 25.03 -26.13
CA GLY A 504 -27.52 24.08 -27.11
C GLY A 504 -27.47 22.65 -26.57
N ARG A 505 -26.86 21.74 -27.33
CA ARG A 505 -26.61 20.35 -26.90
C ARG A 505 -25.21 20.15 -26.31
N GLY A 506 -24.37 21.18 -26.36
CA GLY A 506 -22.98 21.11 -25.95
C GLY A 506 -22.79 21.36 -24.46
N ALA A 507 -21.90 20.58 -23.84
CA ALA A 507 -21.39 20.81 -22.51
C ALA A 507 -20.04 21.51 -22.56
N TYR A 508 -19.90 22.60 -21.80
CA TYR A 508 -18.71 23.45 -21.78
C TYR A 508 -18.20 23.61 -20.36
N GLN A 509 -16.90 23.83 -20.22
CA GLN A 509 -16.29 24.23 -18.95
C GLN A 509 -15.11 25.16 -19.20
N ILE A 510 -15.07 26.28 -18.47
CA ILE A 510 -13.89 27.13 -18.37
C ILE A 510 -13.35 27.00 -16.94
N THR A 511 -12.07 26.68 -16.82
CA THR A 511 -11.39 26.48 -15.54
C THR A 511 -10.28 27.52 -15.40
N HIS A 512 -10.13 28.12 -14.22
CA HIS A 512 -9.03 29.01 -13.90
C HIS A 512 -8.09 28.36 -12.87
N LEU A 513 -6.78 28.46 -13.11
CA LEU A 513 -5.73 27.88 -12.29
C LEU A 513 -4.64 28.92 -11.99
N GLU A 514 -4.08 28.86 -10.78
CA GLU A 514 -2.92 29.70 -10.40
C GLU A 514 -1.57 29.12 -10.83
N GLU A 515 -1.55 27.83 -11.17
CA GLU A 515 -0.38 27.12 -11.67
C GLU A 515 -0.74 26.40 -12.97
N PHE A 516 0.26 26.15 -13.81
CA PHE A 516 0.04 25.37 -15.02
C PHE A 516 -0.35 23.93 -14.61
N PRO A 517 -1.45 23.37 -15.14
CA PRO A 517 -1.92 22.05 -14.73
C PRO A 517 -0.88 20.98 -15.06
N SER A 518 -0.59 20.12 -14.08
CA SER A 518 0.38 19.04 -14.27
C SER A 518 -0.26 17.79 -14.89
N PHE A 519 -1.57 17.63 -14.71
CA PHE A 519 -2.37 16.58 -15.31
C PHE A 519 -3.84 16.97 -15.43
N ILE A 520 -4.59 16.15 -16.15
CA ILE A 520 -6.04 16.22 -16.27
C ILE A 520 -6.57 14.81 -15.97
N GLU A 521 -7.54 14.72 -15.06
CA GLU A 521 -8.29 13.49 -14.82
C GLU A 521 -9.42 13.40 -15.84
N CYS A 522 -9.44 12.32 -16.62
CA CYS A 522 -10.54 12.01 -17.51
C CYS A 522 -11.61 11.23 -16.74
N GLN A 523 -12.87 11.59 -16.94
CA GLN A 523 -14.02 10.98 -16.29
C GLN A 523 -15.05 10.50 -17.31
N ASP A 524 -15.81 9.46 -16.95
CA ASP A 524 -16.99 9.05 -17.70
C ASP A 524 -18.22 9.95 -17.39
N SER A 525 -19.37 9.64 -17.99
CA SER A 525 -20.62 10.38 -17.75
C SER A 525 -21.14 10.30 -16.31
N SER A 526 -20.66 9.33 -15.52
CA SER A 526 -20.97 9.18 -14.09
C SER A 526 -20.04 9.98 -13.17
N GLY A 527 -18.98 10.58 -13.72
CA GLY A 527 -17.92 11.25 -12.97
C GLY A 527 -16.85 10.30 -12.43
N SER A 528 -16.86 9.03 -12.84
CA SER A 528 -15.86 8.05 -12.41
C SER A 528 -14.56 8.24 -13.21
N PRO A 529 -13.38 8.17 -12.57
CA PRO A 529 -12.11 8.35 -13.25
C PRO A 529 -11.82 7.18 -14.20
N ILE A 530 -11.46 7.50 -15.44
CA ILE A 530 -11.22 6.52 -16.50
C ILE A 530 -9.80 6.57 -17.09
N GLY A 531 -9.00 7.55 -16.69
CA GLY A 531 -7.62 7.70 -17.14
C GLY A 531 -7.06 9.08 -16.83
N LEU A 532 -5.75 9.23 -16.98
CA LEU A 532 -5.06 10.51 -16.82
C LEU A 532 -4.46 10.99 -18.16
N ILE A 533 -4.48 12.30 -18.35
CA ILE A 533 -3.65 13.00 -19.34
C ILE A 533 -2.59 13.77 -18.56
N LEU A 534 -1.35 13.29 -18.59
CA LEU A 534 -0.22 14.04 -18.02
C LEU A 534 0.17 15.16 -18.98
N LEU A 535 0.48 16.34 -18.45
CA LEU A 535 0.92 17.48 -19.25
C LEU A 535 2.40 17.75 -18.98
N LYS A 536 3.16 17.93 -20.05
CA LYS A 536 4.58 18.30 -19.93
C LYS A 536 4.67 19.73 -19.41
N SER A 537 5.53 19.97 -18.41
CA SER A 537 5.80 21.32 -17.93
C SER A 537 6.32 22.18 -19.10
N PRO A 538 5.70 23.34 -19.37
CA PRO A 538 6.14 24.17 -20.47
C PRO A 538 7.43 24.90 -20.11
N GLU A 539 8.02 25.54 -21.12
CA GLU A 539 9.27 26.26 -20.95
C GLU A 539 9.14 27.35 -19.87
N LYS A 540 10.11 27.39 -18.95
CA LYS A 540 10.23 28.44 -17.96
C LYS A 540 10.96 29.65 -18.55
N ILE A 541 10.21 30.72 -18.78
CA ILE A 541 10.69 31.98 -19.33
C ILE A 541 11.33 32.83 -18.22
N ARG A 542 12.50 33.39 -18.53
CA ARG A 542 13.21 34.32 -17.63
C ARG A 542 12.76 35.74 -17.91
N LEU A 543 12.23 36.41 -16.89
CA LEU A 543 11.75 37.78 -17.01
C LEU A 543 12.86 38.79 -16.67
N GLY A 544 13.17 39.69 -17.60
CA GLY A 544 14.20 40.72 -17.42
C GLY A 544 13.97 42.02 -18.21
N GLU A 545 13.19 41.97 -19.28
CA GLU A 545 13.00 43.12 -20.16
C GLU A 545 11.92 44.09 -19.66
N ARG A 546 11.83 45.25 -20.32
CA ARG A 546 10.81 46.27 -20.07
C ARG A 546 10.23 46.74 -21.39
N TRP A 547 8.91 46.76 -21.47
CA TRP A 547 8.20 47.29 -22.64
C TRP A 547 7.48 48.60 -22.30
N LYS A 548 7.38 49.49 -23.29
CA LYS A 548 6.35 50.53 -23.31
C LYS A 548 5.26 50.10 -24.28
N VAL A 549 4.05 49.88 -23.79
CA VAL A 549 2.92 49.45 -24.61
C VAL A 549 1.98 50.63 -24.82
N GLY A 550 1.87 51.06 -26.08
CA GLY A 550 0.91 52.06 -26.53
C GLY A 550 -0.43 51.40 -26.88
N VAL A 551 -1.52 51.81 -26.23
CA VAL A 551 -2.87 51.35 -26.54
C VAL A 551 -3.72 52.52 -27.01
N ASP A 552 -4.20 52.45 -28.24
CA ASP A 552 -5.08 53.46 -28.83
C ASP A 552 -6.52 52.98 -28.90
N PHE A 553 -7.38 53.52 -28.02
CA PHE A 553 -8.78 53.14 -27.92
C PHE A 553 -9.70 53.92 -28.89
N GLY A 554 -9.31 54.19 -30.13
CA GLY A 554 -10.12 54.92 -31.13
C GLY A 554 -11.60 54.52 -31.22
N THR A 555 -12.48 55.28 -31.88
CA THR A 555 -13.96 55.16 -31.71
C THR A 555 -14.52 53.73 -31.79
N SER A 556 -14.08 52.91 -32.75
CA SER A 556 -14.58 51.53 -32.97
C SER A 556 -13.50 50.44 -32.83
N PHE A 557 -12.24 50.81 -32.96
CA PHE A 557 -11.11 49.88 -33.00
C PHE A 557 -10.10 50.20 -31.91
N THR A 558 -9.32 49.20 -31.52
CA THR A 558 -8.26 49.32 -30.52
C THR A 558 -6.95 48.87 -31.13
N ASN A 559 -5.97 49.78 -31.19
CA ASN A 559 -4.64 49.50 -31.74
C ASN A 559 -3.61 49.34 -30.62
N ILE A 560 -2.60 48.50 -30.83
CA ILE A 560 -1.61 48.16 -29.81
C ILE A 560 -0.23 48.18 -30.44
N TYR A 561 0.66 49.00 -29.90
CA TYR A 561 2.06 49.07 -30.32
C TYR A 561 2.96 48.80 -29.13
N VAL A 562 4.02 48.05 -29.37
CA VAL A 562 5.08 47.78 -28.40
C VAL A 562 6.31 48.58 -28.82
N ASN A 563 6.90 49.29 -27.87
CA ASN A 563 8.24 49.83 -28.03
C ASN A 563 9.21 48.99 -27.21
N SER A 564 10.01 48.18 -27.91
CA SER A 564 11.16 47.46 -27.37
C SER A 564 12.42 48.19 -27.83
N ASN A 565 13.24 48.64 -26.89
CA ASN A 565 14.55 49.27 -27.18
C ASN A 565 14.52 50.44 -28.19
N GLY A 566 13.45 51.24 -28.21
CA GLY A 566 13.34 52.44 -29.04
C GLY A 566 12.67 52.22 -30.40
N LEU A 567 12.40 50.98 -30.82
CA LEU A 567 11.64 50.66 -32.03
C LEU A 567 10.18 50.39 -31.68
N SER A 568 9.25 51.12 -32.31
CA SER A 568 7.81 50.92 -32.14
C SER A 568 7.25 50.03 -33.25
N GLU A 569 6.72 48.87 -32.91
CA GLU A 569 6.05 47.95 -33.84
C GLU A 569 4.66 47.56 -33.33
N PRO A 570 3.70 47.18 -34.19
CA PRO A 570 2.44 46.60 -33.75
C PRO A 570 2.68 45.35 -32.90
N LEU A 571 1.89 45.15 -31.85
CA LEU A 571 1.99 43.93 -31.04
C LEU A 571 1.75 42.69 -31.91
N LYS A 572 2.70 41.75 -31.91
CA LYS A 572 2.56 40.43 -32.53
C LYS A 572 1.69 39.58 -31.62
N LEU A 573 0.50 39.21 -32.08
CA LEU A 573 -0.42 38.35 -31.33
C LEU A 573 -0.03 36.89 -31.59
N GLU A 574 0.66 36.28 -30.63
CA GLU A 574 1.09 34.88 -30.73
C GLU A 574 0.02 33.90 -30.27
N ASN A 575 0.08 32.68 -30.80
CA ASN A 575 -0.72 31.58 -30.29
C ASN A 575 -0.06 30.99 -29.03
N LEU A 576 -0.67 31.23 -27.87
CA LEU A 576 -0.19 30.73 -26.58
C LEU A 576 -0.94 29.49 -26.10
N HIS A 577 -1.70 28.83 -26.96
CA HIS A 577 -2.44 27.62 -26.60
C HIS A 577 -1.54 26.39 -26.48
N LEU A 578 -1.87 25.53 -25.51
CA LEU A 578 -1.55 24.11 -25.55
C LEU A 578 -2.82 23.37 -25.97
N LYS A 579 -2.82 22.88 -27.20
CA LYS A 579 -3.85 22.00 -27.72
C LYS A 579 -3.69 20.62 -27.10
N VAL A 580 -4.60 20.24 -26.20
CA VAL A 580 -4.52 18.95 -25.49
C VAL A 580 -5.08 17.82 -26.34
N THR A 581 -6.18 18.07 -27.06
CA THR A 581 -6.88 17.10 -27.91
C THR A 581 -6.92 17.51 -29.38
N GLU A 582 -6.89 16.54 -30.29
CA GLU A 582 -6.96 16.76 -31.74
C GLU A 582 -8.41 16.67 -32.25
N VAL A 583 -9.10 17.81 -32.29
CA VAL A 583 -10.44 17.95 -32.90
C VAL A 583 -10.36 18.72 -34.21
N LEU A 584 -11.22 18.35 -35.18
CA LEU A 584 -11.39 19.04 -36.45
C LEU A 584 -11.48 20.57 -36.27
N THR A 585 -10.71 21.31 -37.08
CA THR A 585 -10.63 22.78 -37.01
C THR A 585 -11.99 23.47 -37.20
N GLU A 586 -12.89 22.86 -37.98
CA GLU A 586 -14.24 23.37 -38.23
C GLU A 586 -15.13 23.35 -36.97
N THR A 587 -14.86 22.44 -36.04
CA THR A 587 -15.53 22.34 -34.73
C THR A 587 -14.80 23.17 -33.68
N ARG A 588 -13.46 23.09 -33.66
CA ARG A 588 -12.60 23.75 -32.66
C ARG A 588 -12.58 25.27 -32.78
N ARG A 589 -12.29 25.80 -33.98
CA ARG A 589 -12.12 27.25 -34.19
C ARG A 589 -13.36 28.09 -33.81
N PRO A 590 -14.60 27.73 -34.20
CA PRO A 590 -15.78 28.51 -33.83
C PRO A 590 -15.94 28.65 -32.32
N VAL A 591 -15.77 27.55 -31.58
CA VAL A 591 -16.00 27.56 -30.13
C VAL A 591 -14.93 28.35 -29.39
N LEU A 592 -13.68 28.34 -29.85
CA LEU A 592 -12.64 29.18 -29.25
C LEU A 592 -12.91 30.67 -29.47
N PHE A 593 -13.40 31.06 -30.65
CA PHE A 593 -13.78 32.45 -30.93
C PHE A 593 -14.98 32.91 -30.09
N GLU A 594 -15.95 32.02 -29.85
CA GLU A 594 -17.18 32.36 -29.14
C GLU A 594 -17.05 32.25 -27.62
N TYR A 595 -16.35 31.24 -27.10
CA TYR A 595 -16.35 30.85 -25.69
C TYR A 595 -15.01 31.02 -24.97
N PHE A 596 -13.89 31.19 -25.69
CA PHE A 596 -12.56 31.21 -25.08
C PHE A 596 -11.62 32.24 -25.73
N VAL A 597 -10.30 32.01 -25.65
CA VAL A 597 -9.27 32.77 -26.35
C VAL A 597 -9.10 32.16 -27.75
N PRO A 598 -9.09 32.97 -28.82
CA PRO A 598 -8.85 32.46 -30.17
C PRO A 598 -7.37 32.15 -30.41
N GLU A 599 -7.08 31.02 -31.06
CA GLU A 599 -5.72 30.63 -31.49
C GLU A 599 -5.06 31.66 -32.43
N SER A 600 -5.87 32.41 -33.18
CA SER A 600 -5.41 33.40 -34.13
C SER A 600 -6.36 34.58 -34.23
N PHE A 601 -5.78 35.76 -34.37
CA PHE A 601 -6.53 36.97 -34.65
C PHE A 601 -6.60 37.21 -36.15
N ILE A 602 -7.80 37.49 -36.67
CA ILE A 602 -8.05 37.62 -38.11
C ILE A 602 -8.01 39.11 -38.50
N PRO A 603 -7.32 39.49 -39.59
CA PRO A 603 -6.50 38.63 -40.46
C PRO A 603 -5.14 38.30 -39.82
N THR A 604 -4.62 37.10 -40.09
CA THR A 604 -3.43 36.55 -39.39
C THR A 604 -2.13 37.31 -39.66
N ASP A 605 -1.99 37.92 -40.82
CA ASP A 605 -0.82 38.71 -41.22
C ASP A 605 -0.81 40.11 -40.58
N LYS A 606 -1.99 40.66 -40.29
CA LYS A 606 -2.14 42.01 -39.73
C LYS A 606 -3.39 42.09 -38.83
N PRO A 607 -3.35 41.45 -37.65
CA PRO A 607 -4.54 41.30 -36.81
C PRO A 607 -4.99 42.59 -36.12
N LEU A 608 -4.13 43.62 -36.10
CA LEU A 608 -4.43 44.93 -35.53
C LEU A 608 -4.86 45.93 -36.62
N PRO A 609 -5.83 46.83 -36.30
CA PRO A 609 -6.42 47.04 -34.98
C PRO A 609 -7.59 46.08 -34.66
N LEU A 610 -7.79 45.78 -33.38
CA LEU A 610 -8.88 44.92 -32.89
C LEU A 610 -10.22 45.66 -32.91
N SER A 611 -11.28 44.98 -33.34
CA SER A 611 -12.65 45.45 -33.13
C SER A 611 -12.95 45.54 -31.63
N SER A 612 -13.56 46.63 -31.18
CA SER A 612 -13.93 46.82 -29.76
C SER A 612 -15.24 46.09 -29.44
N VAL A 613 -15.22 44.76 -29.58
CA VAL A 613 -16.38 43.87 -29.39
C VAL A 613 -16.03 42.83 -28.33
N LEU A 614 -17.00 42.53 -27.47
CA LEU A 614 -16.88 41.53 -26.42
C LEU A 614 -17.99 40.48 -26.59
N THR A 615 -17.68 39.22 -26.34
CA THR A 615 -18.69 38.17 -26.17
C THR A 615 -18.80 37.82 -24.69
N THR A 616 -20.03 37.70 -24.21
CA THR A 616 -20.35 37.20 -22.87
C THR A 616 -21.15 35.89 -22.93
N ARG A 617 -21.09 35.17 -24.06
CA ARG A 617 -21.80 33.90 -24.22
C ARG A 617 -21.31 32.89 -23.18
N GLY A 618 -22.19 32.11 -22.57
CA GLY A 618 -21.78 31.18 -21.51
C GLY A 618 -21.26 31.82 -20.22
N LYS A 619 -21.41 33.14 -20.01
CA LYS A 619 -21.08 33.77 -18.72
C LYS A 619 -21.90 33.17 -17.56
N PRO A 620 -21.40 33.19 -16.31
CA PRO A 620 -22.17 32.72 -15.16
C PRO A 620 -23.44 33.56 -14.92
N ASN A 621 -24.52 32.91 -14.47
CA ASN A 621 -25.76 33.58 -14.04
C ASN A 621 -25.67 34.21 -12.63
N LYS A 622 -24.48 34.30 -12.04
CA LYS A 622 -24.30 34.75 -10.65
C LYS A 622 -24.61 36.25 -10.52
N THR A 623 -25.26 36.63 -9.42
CA THR A 623 -25.61 38.01 -9.05
C THR A 623 -24.41 38.84 -8.60
N GLU A 624 -23.28 38.21 -8.29
CA GLU A 624 -22.03 38.87 -7.94
C GLU A 624 -21.15 39.02 -9.19
N ASN A 625 -20.94 40.27 -9.63
CA ASN A 625 -20.00 40.60 -10.70
C ASN A 625 -18.56 40.36 -10.21
N LEU A 626 -18.03 39.16 -10.43
CA LEU A 626 -16.66 38.81 -10.04
C LEU A 626 -15.61 39.42 -10.99
N ASP A 627 -16.03 39.95 -12.15
CA ASP A 627 -15.21 40.60 -13.17
C ASP A 627 -13.99 39.73 -13.60
N PHE A 628 -14.15 38.41 -13.70
CA PHE A 628 -13.09 37.49 -14.11
C PHE A 628 -12.89 37.57 -15.64
N PRO A 629 -11.69 37.92 -16.12
CA PRO A 629 -11.43 37.90 -17.56
C PRO A 629 -11.60 36.48 -18.12
N ILE A 630 -12.01 36.39 -19.40
CA ILE A 630 -12.32 35.16 -20.14
C ILE A 630 -13.65 34.50 -19.72
N ILE A 631 -13.88 34.28 -18.43
CA ILE A 631 -15.09 33.62 -17.92
C ILE A 631 -16.31 34.54 -18.09
N ASP A 632 -16.25 35.77 -17.57
CA ASP A 632 -17.39 36.70 -17.59
C ASP A 632 -17.52 37.41 -18.94
N GLY A 633 -16.40 37.56 -19.65
CA GLY A 633 -16.36 38.12 -20.99
C GLY A 633 -14.95 38.11 -21.58
N ARG A 634 -14.88 37.95 -22.91
CA ARG A 634 -13.63 38.01 -23.69
C ARG A 634 -13.80 38.82 -24.96
N ILE A 635 -12.66 39.21 -25.51
CA ILE A 635 -12.55 39.89 -26.80
C ILE A 635 -13.12 38.96 -27.85
N TYR A 636 -14.09 39.45 -28.60
CA TYR A 636 -14.67 38.74 -29.73
C TYR A 636 -14.02 39.24 -31.02
N ILE A 637 -13.62 38.31 -31.88
CA ILE A 637 -13.04 38.62 -33.19
C ILE A 637 -14.13 38.44 -34.25
N PRO A 638 -14.67 39.53 -34.82
CA PRO A 638 -15.74 39.43 -35.78
C PRO A 638 -15.30 38.76 -37.08
N ASP A 639 -15.89 37.61 -37.38
CA ASP A 639 -15.85 37.01 -38.71
C ASP A 639 -16.98 37.59 -39.56
N ARG A 640 -16.67 38.13 -40.74
CA ARG A 640 -17.66 38.75 -41.66
C ARG A 640 -18.84 37.82 -41.97
N ASN A 641 -18.61 36.51 -41.97
CA ASN A 641 -19.65 35.53 -42.33
C ASN A 641 -20.52 35.10 -41.13
N ARG A 642 -20.12 35.42 -39.89
CA ARG A 642 -20.76 34.92 -38.66
C ARG A 642 -21.11 36.00 -37.65
N PHE A 643 -20.64 37.22 -37.86
CA PHE A 643 -20.82 38.29 -36.90
C PHE A 643 -22.25 38.82 -36.89
N GLU A 644 -22.97 38.53 -35.81
CA GLU A 644 -24.34 39.00 -35.56
C GLU A 644 -24.38 39.97 -34.36
N PRO A 645 -24.25 41.29 -34.58
CA PRO A 645 -24.11 42.27 -33.50
C PRO A 645 -25.37 42.46 -32.64
N LEU A 646 -26.51 41.94 -33.08
CA LEU A 646 -27.79 42.03 -32.37
C LEU A 646 -28.04 40.87 -31.40
N ARG A 647 -27.12 39.91 -31.30
CA ARG A 647 -27.21 38.82 -30.33
C ARG A 647 -27.04 39.36 -28.91
N GLY A 648 -27.88 38.90 -27.97
CA GLY A 648 -27.91 39.41 -26.59
C GLY A 648 -26.65 39.17 -25.76
N TRP A 649 -25.72 38.34 -26.24
CA TRP A 649 -24.41 38.09 -25.62
C TRP A 649 -23.25 38.76 -26.36
N ILE A 650 -23.53 39.52 -27.41
CA ILE A 650 -22.53 40.30 -28.16
C ILE A 650 -22.64 41.75 -27.72
N GLU A 651 -21.57 42.24 -27.11
CA GLU A 651 -21.48 43.59 -26.58
C GLU A 651 -20.67 44.47 -27.53
N THR A 652 -21.34 45.46 -28.11
CA THR A 652 -20.77 46.50 -28.97
C THR A 652 -20.85 47.86 -28.27
N ASP A 653 -20.36 48.94 -28.90
CA ASP A 653 -20.38 50.29 -28.29
C ASP A 653 -19.76 50.36 -26.88
N LEU A 654 -18.80 49.46 -26.59
CA LEU A 654 -18.20 49.29 -25.26
C LEU A 654 -17.72 50.62 -24.66
N LYS A 655 -17.26 51.54 -25.51
CA LYS A 655 -16.66 52.83 -25.13
C LYS A 655 -17.66 53.89 -24.64
N TRP A 656 -18.95 53.71 -24.93
CA TRP A 656 -19.93 54.79 -24.79
C TRP A 656 -21.06 54.46 -23.81
N LYS A 657 -21.51 53.21 -23.78
CA LYS A 657 -22.77 52.83 -23.09
C LYS A 657 -22.58 51.83 -21.96
N ASN A 658 -21.62 50.90 -22.08
CA ASN A 658 -21.56 49.71 -21.26
C ASN A 658 -20.26 49.59 -20.46
N TYR A 659 -20.25 50.19 -19.25
CA TYR A 659 -19.04 50.23 -18.42
C TYR A 659 -18.53 48.85 -17.99
N HIS A 660 -19.42 47.97 -17.54
CA HIS A 660 -19.00 46.64 -17.06
C HIS A 660 -18.45 45.77 -18.20
N PRO A 661 -19.14 45.62 -19.36
CA PRO A 661 -18.55 44.99 -20.54
C PRO A 661 -17.23 45.63 -21.01
N ASN A 662 -17.10 46.96 -20.93
CA ASN A 662 -15.83 47.61 -21.23
C ASN A 662 -14.72 47.22 -20.26
N LYS A 663 -15.01 47.14 -18.96
CA LYS A 663 -14.05 46.68 -17.95
C LYS A 663 -13.55 45.27 -18.25
N LEU A 664 -14.44 44.35 -18.63
CA LEU A 664 -14.08 42.99 -19.03
C LEU A 664 -13.20 42.96 -20.28
N PHE A 665 -13.54 43.78 -21.29
CA PHE A 665 -12.72 43.93 -22.50
C PHE A 665 -11.30 44.40 -22.16
N LEU A 666 -11.17 45.42 -21.32
CA LEU A 666 -9.88 45.96 -20.88
C LEU A 666 -9.07 44.93 -20.09
N LYS A 667 -9.71 44.21 -19.17
CA LYS A 667 -9.05 43.14 -18.39
C LYS A 667 -8.54 42.02 -19.29
N HIS A 668 -9.35 41.54 -20.24
CA HIS A 668 -8.91 40.51 -21.18
C HIS A 668 -7.80 41.01 -22.11
N LEU A 669 -7.89 42.26 -22.59
CA LEU A 669 -6.83 42.88 -23.38
C LEU A 669 -5.52 42.96 -22.60
N ALA A 670 -5.56 43.47 -21.37
CA ALA A 670 -4.39 43.59 -20.50
C ALA A 670 -3.79 42.21 -20.20
N LEU A 671 -4.62 41.21 -19.91
CA LEU A 671 -4.20 39.82 -19.68
C LEU A 671 -3.49 39.25 -20.91
N HIS A 672 -4.08 39.39 -22.10
CA HIS A 672 -3.52 38.85 -23.33
C HIS A 672 -2.18 39.53 -23.71
N VAL A 673 -2.11 40.86 -23.65
CA VAL A 673 -0.86 41.61 -23.87
C VAL A 673 0.20 41.22 -22.84
N SER A 674 -0.19 41.05 -21.58
CA SER A 674 0.75 40.64 -20.52
C SER A 674 1.25 39.21 -20.72
N ALA A 675 0.42 38.31 -21.23
CA ALA A 675 0.81 36.93 -21.54
C ALA A 675 1.84 36.89 -22.67
N VAL A 676 1.61 37.66 -23.75
CA VAL A 676 2.59 37.80 -24.85
C VAL A 676 3.89 38.43 -24.34
N ALA A 677 3.80 39.50 -23.55
CA ALA A 677 4.98 40.14 -22.98
C ALA A 677 5.77 39.19 -22.07
N ALA A 678 5.09 38.40 -21.24
CA ALA A 678 5.73 37.41 -20.37
C ALA A 678 6.42 36.32 -21.18
N LYS A 679 5.81 35.84 -22.28
CA LYS A 679 6.42 34.87 -23.19
C LYS A 679 7.71 35.41 -23.84
N GLU A 680 7.74 36.72 -24.14
CA GLU A 680 8.91 37.44 -24.66
C GLU A 680 9.93 37.85 -23.56
N GLY A 681 9.77 37.41 -22.31
CA GLY A 681 10.73 37.68 -21.23
C GLY A 681 10.60 39.06 -20.59
N VAL A 682 9.46 39.74 -20.74
CA VAL A 682 9.22 41.08 -20.21
C VAL A 682 8.75 41.01 -18.76
N LYS A 683 9.47 41.68 -17.87
CA LYS A 683 9.12 41.76 -16.45
C LYS A 683 8.18 42.92 -16.13
N GLN A 684 8.30 44.03 -16.85
CA GLN A 684 7.54 45.24 -16.57
C GLN A 684 6.99 45.88 -17.84
N ILE A 685 5.70 46.19 -17.80
CA ILE A 685 5.02 46.96 -18.85
C ILE A 685 4.74 48.37 -18.32
N GLN A 686 5.15 49.38 -19.08
CA GLN A 686 4.67 50.74 -18.94
C GLN A 686 3.56 50.98 -19.96
N TRP A 687 2.33 51.22 -19.47
CA TRP A 687 1.18 51.50 -20.32
C TRP A 687 1.12 52.97 -20.73
N CYS A 688 0.95 53.21 -22.03
CA CYS A 688 0.74 54.51 -22.64
C CYS A 688 -0.61 54.50 -23.36
N ILE A 689 -1.60 55.21 -22.85
CA ILE A 689 -2.98 55.10 -23.35
C ILE A 689 -3.39 56.38 -24.09
N SER A 690 -3.91 56.23 -25.31
CA SER A 690 -4.66 57.29 -25.99
C SER A 690 -6.16 57.00 -25.99
N TYR A 691 -6.93 58.08 -25.84
CA TYR A 691 -8.39 58.04 -25.69
C TYR A 691 -9.06 58.74 -26.87
N PRO A 692 -10.29 58.36 -27.23
CA PRO A 692 -11.12 59.15 -28.13
C PRO A 692 -11.19 60.61 -27.68
N THR A 693 -11.15 61.55 -28.62
CA THR A 693 -11.22 62.99 -28.34
C THR A 693 -12.49 63.39 -27.58
N ALA A 694 -13.58 62.64 -27.78
CA ALA A 694 -14.85 62.84 -27.10
C ALA A 694 -14.87 62.39 -25.62
N PHE A 695 -13.83 61.70 -25.11
CA PHE A 695 -13.81 61.26 -23.72
C PHE A 695 -13.66 62.43 -22.74
N SER A 696 -14.53 62.47 -21.73
CA SER A 696 -14.41 63.41 -20.62
C SER A 696 -13.21 63.07 -19.72
N ARG A 697 -12.80 63.98 -18.84
CA ARG A 697 -11.77 63.70 -17.82
C ARG A 697 -12.15 62.51 -16.93
N ARG A 698 -13.45 62.34 -16.63
CA ARG A 698 -13.96 61.23 -15.81
C ARG A 698 -13.78 59.89 -16.54
N ASP A 699 -14.08 59.85 -17.84
CA ASP A 699 -13.95 58.62 -18.65
C ASP A 699 -12.49 58.19 -18.74
N LYS A 700 -11.58 59.13 -19.01
CA LYS A 700 -10.13 58.87 -19.05
C LYS A 700 -9.62 58.27 -17.74
N ASN A 701 -9.99 58.87 -16.61
CA ASN A 701 -9.62 58.36 -15.28
C ASN A 701 -10.21 56.98 -15.00
N ARG A 702 -11.36 56.65 -15.57
CA ARG A 702 -12.02 55.35 -15.38
C ARG A 702 -11.29 54.23 -16.11
N TYR A 703 -10.91 54.49 -17.36
CA TYR A 703 -10.09 53.57 -18.16
C TYR A 703 -8.72 53.35 -17.52
N ALA A 704 -8.05 54.42 -17.07
CA ALA A 704 -6.73 54.31 -16.45
C ALA A 704 -6.71 53.55 -15.10
N LYS A 705 -7.85 53.47 -14.40
CA LYS A 705 -7.98 52.75 -13.12
C LYS A 705 -8.29 51.26 -13.27
N THR A 706 -8.79 50.86 -14.44
CA THR A 706 -9.08 49.45 -14.75
C THR A 706 -7.79 48.76 -15.14
#